data_AF-A0A4S8LVA1-F1
#
_entry.id   AF-A0A4S8LVA1-F1
#
_cell.length_a   1.000
_cell.length_b   1.000
_cell.length_c   1.000
_cell.angle_alpha   90.00
_cell.angle_beta   90.00
_cell.angle_gamma   90.00
#
_symmetry.space_group_name_H-M   'P 1'
#
loop_
_entity.id
_entity.type
_entity.pdbx_description
1 polymer ?
#
loop_
_entity_poly.entity_id
_entity_poly.type
_entity_poly.pdbx_seq_one_letter_code
_entity_poly.pdbx_strand_id
1 'polypeptide(L)'
;MPFRRGGRGGVYCTQARSLARAITAAGCSRQKVGQLMRLMARTFGIELKFSMSRRTVSRAILEGGVAAKLQVAYEVLHTDGKRQAQGISLYLNFTGMTISQDSTSNRKQNYESHHFTPKAPDYDEVARLQKAGIQVKPTSIPRIRLFSLDATLDHGSEGSINEWKNNLQALSKLFNDSPLARRLNRQFRIHDFWRVTKGMHGDHANNEKSCANGIRDIKHDVAIEELGEKKLKELAFEDLVLYLASWNAKKLADIGGIDAWNQLSGVEQAERDAALMSEIITDLGQHEYDSLAEAARREIDLFVWSGCCMHKDQNSFKGGNTEMMAEWDKLGIEPPILLANKSNAAILHRVFEPGRSYDKLSEVERKALEETTRGGAKAMDLAGALFNNKDDKKGQGDVHVNFMKEHVGKNHPRFPDTSNTRFGSHGLAAAEIIKHLELYIKFVKDDIPYSKTYQTRTNIELNLLRALEDKATLTELCAMVLYTNVISHPYMRVVRGEEVNALDLGPLHAEVQTHIKKILDDPDLLFGENASFETAALDSKEWEDAKAVNAVFELATSLPHLQAITLAFFRGSLATWIRFSAEFAPGGLIDEASAEERYLAWMPSTNDCNEGLLSHYRVTVRNKPTLTLHQFNAQAMYSRNDTLSFMNALFEDEDHHYIMKVAREWDSSGLEAKRRAEQVAFRRRLVEMNKAKEEAKRRKAIELREKLRKIPLIRSLAELDSVPRAELDPKGSRKWTGHIYDLQLEALRFRSVPIPKKNQLKRVPEKLQALRAGFTKYLELLQEMGRIWPSSVGIENLAQDDLPVEAEWHEEEDMEVEE
;
A
#
# COMPACT_ATOMS: atom_id res chain seq x y z
N MET A 1 -3.39 45.20 -20.99
CA MET A 1 -4.57 44.32 -21.14
C MET A 1 -5.61 44.66 -20.07
N PRO A 2 -6.92 44.62 -20.36
CA PRO A 2 -7.94 44.93 -19.36
C PRO A 2 -8.12 43.78 -18.34
N PHE A 3 -8.21 44.12 -17.05
CA PHE A 3 -8.38 43.17 -15.93
C PHE A 3 -9.77 42.49 -15.90
N ARG A 4 -10.74 43.05 -16.63
CA ARG A 4 -12.07 42.52 -16.87
C ARG A 4 -12.41 42.68 -18.36
N ARG A 5 -13.19 41.77 -18.94
CA ARG A 5 -13.77 41.97 -20.29
C ARG A 5 -14.83 43.08 -20.23
N GLY A 6 -14.83 43.99 -21.22
CA GLY A 6 -15.82 45.07 -21.32
C GLY A 6 -17.21 44.51 -21.66
N GLY A 7 -18.20 44.77 -20.81
CA GLY A 7 -19.58 44.29 -20.96
C GLY A 7 -20.33 44.29 -19.62
N ARG A 8 -21.67 44.32 -19.64
CA ARG A 8 -22.53 44.26 -18.42
C ARG A 8 -22.27 42.94 -17.70
N GLY A 9 -21.54 42.97 -16.57
CA GLY A 9 -21.30 41.79 -15.73
C GLY A 9 -19.89 41.63 -15.14
N GLY A 10 -18.90 42.41 -15.54
CA GLY A 10 -17.62 42.53 -14.82
C GLY A 10 -16.86 41.22 -14.57
N VAL A 11 -16.77 40.35 -15.57
CA VAL A 11 -16.05 39.05 -15.50
C VAL A 11 -14.53 39.26 -15.57
N TYR A 12 -13.77 38.65 -14.66
CA TYR A 12 -12.30 38.68 -14.69
C TYR A 12 -11.76 37.92 -15.91
N CYS A 13 -10.73 38.47 -16.56
CA CYS A 13 -10.09 37.83 -17.71
C CYS A 13 -9.39 36.51 -17.35
N THR A 14 -9.14 35.66 -18.34
CA THR A 14 -8.49 34.34 -18.16
C THR A 14 -7.10 34.47 -17.52
N GLN A 15 -6.35 35.53 -17.84
CA GLN A 15 -5.03 35.82 -17.24
C GLN A 15 -5.14 36.15 -15.75
N ALA A 16 -6.12 36.99 -15.35
CA ALA A 16 -6.33 37.31 -13.93
C ALA A 16 -6.75 36.07 -13.12
N ARG A 17 -7.54 35.18 -13.75
CA ARG A 17 -7.96 33.90 -13.18
C ARG A 17 -6.80 32.91 -13.05
N SER A 18 -5.91 32.86 -14.05
CA SER A 18 -4.67 32.09 -14.02
C SER A 18 -3.74 32.57 -12.91
N LEU A 19 -3.53 33.88 -12.82
CA LEU A 19 -2.74 34.50 -11.76
C LEU A 19 -3.30 34.17 -10.37
N ALA A 20 -4.63 34.16 -10.19
CA ALA A 20 -5.24 33.77 -8.93
C ALA A 20 -4.93 32.32 -8.53
N ARG A 21 -4.86 31.38 -9.49
CA ARG A 21 -4.43 30.00 -9.24
C ARG A 21 -2.96 29.96 -8.84
N ALA A 22 -2.08 30.63 -9.58
CA ALA A 22 -0.64 30.67 -9.30
C ALA A 22 -0.33 31.24 -7.91
N ILE A 23 -0.94 32.37 -7.54
CA ILE A 23 -0.79 32.96 -6.19
C ILE A 23 -1.26 31.98 -5.10
N THR A 24 -2.36 31.27 -5.34
CA THR A 24 -2.86 30.29 -4.36
C THR A 24 -1.95 29.06 -4.25
N ALA A 25 -1.39 28.59 -5.38
CA ALA A 25 -0.45 27.48 -5.42
C ALA A 25 0.85 27.82 -4.66
N ALA A 26 1.30 29.08 -4.73
CA ALA A 26 2.42 29.61 -3.93
C ALA A 26 2.11 29.75 -2.42
N GLY A 27 0.99 29.20 -1.93
CA GLY A 27 0.67 29.16 -0.50
C GLY A 27 -0.21 30.29 0.02
N CYS A 28 -0.55 31.30 -0.80
CA CYS A 28 -1.36 32.43 -0.35
C CYS A 28 -2.80 32.02 -0.02
N SER A 29 -3.36 32.64 1.01
CA SER A 29 -4.77 32.45 1.36
C SER A 29 -5.69 33.02 0.26
N ARG A 30 -6.73 32.26 -0.10
CA ARG A 30 -7.72 32.66 -1.13
C ARG A 30 -8.40 33.99 -0.83
N GLN A 31 -8.52 34.36 0.44
CA GLN A 31 -9.09 35.63 0.86
C GLN A 31 -8.17 36.82 0.56
N LYS A 32 -6.84 36.58 0.57
CA LYS A 32 -5.83 37.61 0.35
C LYS A 32 -5.43 37.79 -1.11
N VAL A 33 -5.70 36.81 -1.98
CA VAL A 33 -5.34 36.85 -3.42
C VAL A 33 -5.77 38.17 -4.09
N GLY A 34 -7.03 38.60 -3.94
CA GLY A 34 -7.50 39.84 -4.58
C GLY A 34 -6.78 41.09 -4.07
N GLN A 35 -6.42 41.13 -2.78
CA GLN A 35 -5.62 42.21 -2.19
C GLN A 35 -4.19 42.18 -2.72
N LEU A 36 -3.57 41.00 -2.80
CA LEU A 36 -2.21 40.82 -3.32
C LEU A 36 -2.12 41.26 -4.79
N MET A 37 -3.11 40.89 -5.61
CA MET A 37 -3.16 41.35 -7.01
C MET A 37 -3.21 42.88 -7.11
N ARG A 38 -3.96 43.55 -6.23
CA ARG A 38 -3.99 45.02 -6.15
C ARG A 38 -2.65 45.61 -5.71
N LEU A 39 -2.01 45.03 -4.70
CA LEU A 39 -0.71 45.49 -4.21
C LEU A 39 0.37 45.35 -5.29
N MET A 40 0.44 44.19 -5.95
CA MET A 40 1.38 43.97 -7.05
C MET A 40 1.13 44.94 -8.21
N ALA A 41 -0.12 45.13 -8.63
CA ALA A 41 -0.45 46.09 -9.68
C ALA A 41 -0.03 47.53 -9.32
N ARG A 42 -0.26 47.95 -8.06
CA ARG A 42 0.19 49.27 -7.58
C ARG A 42 1.70 49.44 -7.63
N THR A 43 2.48 48.39 -7.34
CA THR A 43 3.95 48.41 -7.48
C THR A 43 4.38 48.73 -8.91
N PHE A 44 3.57 48.33 -9.91
CA PHE A 44 3.78 48.66 -11.32
C PHE A 44 3.06 49.94 -11.78
N GLY A 45 2.55 50.77 -10.86
CA GLY A 45 1.82 52.00 -11.19
C GLY A 45 0.41 51.78 -11.75
N ILE A 46 -0.15 50.57 -11.65
CA ILE A 46 -1.47 50.22 -12.18
C ILE A 46 -2.51 50.20 -11.06
N GLU A 47 -3.57 51.00 -11.19
CA GLU A 47 -4.69 50.99 -10.25
C GLU A 47 -5.80 50.01 -10.66
N LEU A 48 -6.01 48.96 -9.85
CA LEU A 48 -7.10 48.01 -10.03
C LEU A 48 -8.35 48.41 -9.22
N LYS A 49 -9.38 48.89 -9.92
CA LYS A 49 -10.67 49.32 -9.31
C LYS A 49 -11.38 48.20 -8.53
N PHE A 50 -11.21 46.94 -8.91
CA PHE A 50 -11.92 45.80 -8.31
C PHE A 50 -10.95 44.79 -7.68
N SER A 51 -11.40 44.08 -6.64
CA SER A 51 -10.66 42.99 -6.01
C SER A 51 -11.38 41.67 -6.25
N MET A 52 -10.63 40.62 -6.58
CA MET A 52 -11.18 39.29 -6.68
C MET A 52 -11.64 38.82 -5.29
N SER A 53 -12.88 38.32 -5.19
CA SER A 53 -13.42 37.80 -3.92
C SER A 53 -12.87 36.40 -3.63
N ARG A 54 -12.89 35.99 -2.36
CA ARG A 54 -12.55 34.60 -1.95
C ARG A 54 -13.32 33.56 -2.77
N ARG A 55 -14.63 33.79 -3.00
CA ARG A 55 -15.47 32.86 -3.77
C ARG A 55 -15.05 32.79 -5.24
N THR A 56 -14.72 33.92 -5.85
CA THR A 56 -14.23 33.97 -7.23
C THR A 56 -12.89 33.24 -7.38
N VAL A 57 -11.97 33.40 -6.42
CA VAL A 57 -10.70 32.66 -6.36
C VAL A 57 -10.95 31.17 -6.22
N SER A 58 -11.84 30.74 -5.32
CA SER A 58 -12.22 29.32 -5.17
C SER A 58 -12.74 28.73 -6.48
N ARG A 59 -13.59 29.46 -7.22
CA ARG A 59 -14.07 29.02 -8.55
C ARG A 59 -12.94 28.96 -9.57
N ALA A 60 -11.98 29.88 -9.52
CA ALA A 60 -10.81 29.84 -10.40
C ALA A 60 -9.95 28.60 -10.23
N ILE A 61 -9.87 28.11 -9.00
CA ILE A 61 -9.19 26.87 -8.68
C ILE A 61 -9.96 25.68 -9.26
N LEU A 62 -11.28 25.61 -9.03
CA LEU A 62 -12.12 24.54 -9.58
C LEU A 62 -12.07 24.47 -11.10
N GLU A 63 -12.05 25.61 -11.78
CA GLU A 63 -11.85 25.66 -13.24
C GLU A 63 -10.55 24.98 -13.70
N GLY A 64 -9.47 25.14 -12.93
CA GLY A 64 -8.21 24.44 -13.19
C GLY A 64 -8.37 22.92 -13.05
N GLY A 65 -9.17 22.45 -12.09
CA GLY A 65 -9.50 21.04 -11.95
C GLY A 65 -10.36 20.49 -13.09
N VAL A 66 -11.35 21.25 -13.56
CA VAL A 66 -12.14 20.87 -14.75
C VAL A 66 -11.23 20.76 -15.97
N ALA A 67 -10.37 21.76 -16.20
CA ALA A 67 -9.42 21.74 -17.31
C ALA A 67 -8.44 20.56 -17.21
N ALA A 68 -7.98 20.23 -16.00
CA ALA A 68 -7.09 19.09 -15.80
C ALA A 68 -7.79 17.76 -16.13
N LYS A 69 -9.08 17.60 -15.80
CA LYS A 69 -9.85 16.43 -16.23
C LYS A 69 -10.02 16.38 -17.76
N LEU A 70 -10.28 17.51 -18.41
CA LEU A 70 -10.33 17.55 -19.90
C LEU A 70 -8.98 17.16 -20.52
N GLN A 71 -7.87 17.58 -19.92
CA GLN A 71 -6.52 17.19 -20.33
C GLN A 71 -6.32 15.68 -20.23
N VAL A 72 -6.75 15.03 -19.13
CA VAL A 72 -6.65 13.57 -18.97
C VAL A 72 -7.32 12.84 -20.14
N ALA A 73 -8.60 13.15 -20.42
CA ALA A 73 -9.32 12.51 -21.52
C ALA A 73 -8.67 12.79 -22.88
N TYR A 74 -8.19 14.03 -23.10
CA TYR A 74 -7.47 14.39 -24.31
C TYR A 74 -6.19 13.55 -24.48
N GLU A 75 -5.34 13.47 -23.45
CA GLU A 75 -4.06 12.75 -23.51
C GLU A 75 -4.28 11.25 -23.74
N VAL A 76 -5.29 10.63 -23.13
CA VAL A 76 -5.69 9.22 -23.40
C VAL A 76 -6.09 9.02 -24.87
N LEU A 77 -6.93 9.90 -25.43
CA LEU A 77 -7.34 9.80 -26.84
C LEU A 77 -6.20 10.09 -27.83
N HIS A 78 -5.20 10.87 -27.42
CA HIS A 78 -3.98 11.09 -28.22
C HIS A 78 -3.01 9.91 -28.13
N THR A 79 -3.05 9.19 -27.01
CA THR A 79 -2.30 7.95 -26.80
C THR A 79 -2.80 6.85 -27.75
N ASP A 80 -4.11 6.84 -28.02
CA ASP A 80 -4.79 5.89 -28.90
C ASP A 80 -4.44 5.93 -30.40
N GLY A 81 -3.73 6.96 -30.89
CA GLY A 81 -2.97 6.88 -32.14
C GLY A 81 -3.61 6.25 -33.40
N LYS A 82 -4.87 6.53 -33.79
CA LYS A 82 -5.34 6.16 -35.15
C LYS A 82 -4.54 6.93 -36.22
N ARG A 83 -3.48 6.33 -36.77
CA ARG A 83 -2.96 6.69 -38.11
C ARG A 83 -3.85 6.02 -39.16
N GLN A 84 -4.34 6.78 -40.13
CA GLN A 84 -4.78 6.22 -41.42
C GLN A 84 -3.54 5.67 -42.14
N ALA A 85 -3.18 4.42 -41.89
CA ALA A 85 -2.28 3.69 -42.77
C ALA A 85 -3.11 3.14 -43.92
N GLN A 86 -2.96 3.72 -45.11
CA GLN A 86 -3.43 3.10 -46.35
C GLN A 86 -2.62 1.81 -46.56
N GLY A 87 -3.24 0.67 -46.28
CA GLY A 87 -2.74 -0.65 -46.67
C GLY A 87 -1.70 -1.25 -45.72
N ILE A 88 -2.09 -2.37 -45.11
CA ILE A 88 -1.20 -3.42 -44.57
C ILE A 88 -0.41 -3.02 -43.31
N SER A 89 -1.12 -2.61 -42.26
CA SER A 89 -1.00 -3.17 -40.91
C SER A 89 -2.00 -2.47 -39.98
N LEU A 90 -3.03 -3.20 -39.56
CA LEU A 90 -4.22 -2.61 -38.92
C LEU A 90 -4.07 -2.39 -37.40
N TYR A 91 -2.95 -2.79 -36.78
CA TYR A 91 -2.74 -2.71 -35.32
C TYR A 91 -1.45 -1.94 -34.91
N LEU A 92 -0.52 -1.65 -35.82
CA LEU A 92 0.83 -1.14 -35.50
C LEU A 92 0.98 0.35 -35.06
N ASN A 93 -0.07 1.07 -34.62
CA ASN A 93 0.05 2.53 -34.38
C ASN A 93 -0.46 3.05 -33.02
N PHE A 94 -0.66 2.20 -32.02
CA PHE A 94 -1.02 2.66 -30.67
C PHE A 94 0.22 3.15 -29.92
N THR A 95 0.10 4.25 -29.17
CA THR A 95 1.02 4.49 -28.04
C THR A 95 0.32 3.92 -26.80
N GLY A 96 1.02 3.18 -25.95
CA GLY A 96 0.44 2.64 -24.71
C GLY A 96 0.53 3.64 -23.56
N MET A 97 -0.16 3.41 -22.45
CA MET A 97 0.07 4.10 -21.18
C MET A 97 0.08 3.10 -20.04
N THR A 98 0.54 3.52 -18.87
CA THR A 98 0.44 2.73 -17.64
C THR A 98 -0.33 3.51 -16.59
N ILE A 99 -0.84 2.82 -15.59
CA ILE A 99 -1.49 3.42 -14.43
C ILE A 99 -0.74 3.07 -13.15
N SER A 100 -0.95 3.84 -12.09
CA SER A 100 -0.48 3.49 -10.77
C SER A 100 -1.42 3.97 -9.69
N GLN A 101 -1.41 3.28 -8.56
CA GLN A 101 -2.15 3.69 -7.39
C GLN A 101 -1.42 3.36 -6.09
N ASP A 102 -1.88 3.99 -5.02
CA ASP A 102 -1.44 3.73 -3.65
C ASP A 102 -2.49 4.24 -2.69
N SER A 103 -2.58 3.65 -1.50
CA SER A 103 -3.55 4.04 -0.51
C SER A 103 -2.93 4.32 0.86
N THR A 104 -3.56 5.23 1.61
CA THR A 104 -3.18 5.42 3.01
C THR A 104 -4.36 5.92 3.83
N SER A 105 -4.32 5.67 5.14
CA SER A 105 -5.34 6.21 6.04
C SER A 105 -4.93 7.58 6.61
N ASN A 106 -5.87 8.51 6.73
CA ASN A 106 -5.68 9.77 7.45
C ASN A 106 -6.88 10.00 8.38
N ARG A 107 -6.63 10.06 9.68
CA ARG A 107 -7.67 10.22 10.72
C ARG A 107 -8.81 9.20 10.60
N LYS A 108 -8.47 7.92 10.39
CA LYS A 108 -9.41 6.80 10.21
C LYS A 108 -10.30 6.90 8.96
N GLN A 109 -9.85 7.60 7.94
CA GLN A 109 -10.45 7.60 6.60
C GLN A 109 -9.41 7.16 5.60
N ASN A 110 -9.78 6.31 4.66
CA ASN A 110 -8.89 5.85 3.60
C ASN A 110 -8.86 6.86 2.46
N TYR A 111 -7.69 7.01 1.86
CA TYR A 111 -7.45 7.84 0.70
C TYR A 111 -6.62 7.06 -0.30
N GLU A 112 -7.00 7.12 -1.56
CA GLU A 112 -6.34 6.44 -2.65
C GLU A 112 -5.91 7.46 -3.71
N SER A 113 -4.64 7.40 -4.08
CA SER A 113 -4.02 8.24 -5.09
C SER A 113 -3.98 7.48 -6.40
N HIS A 114 -4.42 8.10 -7.48
CA HIS A 114 -4.43 7.52 -8.82
C HIS A 114 -3.57 8.35 -9.77
N HIS A 115 -2.65 7.71 -10.47
CA HIS A 115 -1.88 8.34 -11.54
C HIS A 115 -1.96 7.50 -12.83
N PHE A 116 -1.65 8.15 -13.95
CA PHE A 116 -1.48 7.50 -15.24
C PHE A 116 -0.31 8.14 -15.98
N THR A 117 0.30 7.39 -16.89
CA THR A 117 1.49 7.82 -17.63
C THR A 117 1.26 7.77 -19.14
N PRO A 118 0.58 8.79 -19.71
CA PRO A 118 0.42 8.91 -21.15
C PRO A 118 1.73 9.36 -21.81
N LYS A 119 1.77 9.26 -23.15
CA LYS A 119 2.82 9.90 -23.95
C LYS A 119 2.31 11.27 -24.38
N ALA A 120 2.80 12.32 -23.72
CA ALA A 120 2.34 13.69 -23.95
C ALA A 120 3.49 14.59 -24.45
N PRO A 121 3.20 15.54 -25.37
CA PRO A 121 4.19 16.53 -25.79
C PRO A 121 4.42 17.57 -24.70
N ASP A 122 5.48 18.34 -24.85
CA ASP A 122 5.60 19.64 -24.17
C ASP A 122 4.60 20.63 -24.77
N TYR A 123 3.59 21.04 -24.00
CA TYR A 123 2.55 21.94 -24.48
C TYR A 123 3.01 23.39 -24.65
N ASP A 124 4.05 23.83 -23.94
CA ASP A 124 4.62 25.15 -24.19
C ASP A 124 5.30 25.18 -25.57
N GLU A 125 5.96 24.09 -25.94
CA GLU A 125 6.51 23.90 -27.29
C GLU A 125 5.40 23.80 -28.34
N VAL A 126 4.32 23.07 -28.08
CA VAL A 126 3.11 23.05 -28.95
C VAL A 126 2.61 24.48 -29.20
N ALA A 127 2.40 25.25 -28.14
CA ALA A 127 1.89 26.61 -28.23
C ALA A 127 2.85 27.54 -28.99
N ARG A 128 4.17 27.37 -28.80
CA ARG A 128 5.20 28.13 -29.51
C ARG A 128 5.16 27.83 -31.01
N LEU A 129 5.13 26.56 -31.40
CA LEU A 129 5.12 26.14 -32.80
C LEU A 129 3.84 26.58 -33.52
N GLN A 130 2.69 26.45 -32.87
CA GLN A 130 1.41 26.93 -33.40
C GLN A 130 1.44 28.44 -33.66
N LYS A 131 1.96 29.24 -32.71
CA LYS A 131 2.11 30.70 -32.89
C LYS A 131 3.07 31.04 -34.02
N ALA A 132 4.11 30.24 -34.21
CA ALA A 132 5.06 30.40 -35.31
C ALA A 132 4.53 29.88 -36.66
N GLY A 133 3.35 29.27 -36.71
CA GLY A 133 2.80 28.65 -37.92
C GLY A 133 3.56 27.40 -38.38
N ILE A 134 4.37 26.79 -37.51
CA ILE A 134 5.20 25.63 -37.83
C ILE A 134 4.40 24.35 -37.61
N GLN A 135 4.27 23.54 -38.67
CA GLN A 135 3.54 22.26 -38.64
C GLN A 135 4.44 21.06 -38.30
N VAL A 136 5.25 21.18 -37.24
CA VAL A 136 6.02 20.03 -36.72
C VAL A 136 5.27 19.46 -35.52
N LYS A 137 5.10 18.13 -35.50
CA LYS A 137 4.54 17.42 -34.35
C LYS A 137 5.62 17.32 -33.27
N PRO A 138 5.41 17.87 -32.06
CA PRO A 138 6.39 17.75 -30.99
C PRO A 138 6.58 16.29 -30.57
N THR A 139 7.78 15.96 -30.12
CA THR A 139 8.09 14.66 -29.53
C THR A 139 7.25 14.47 -28.26
N SER A 140 6.52 13.37 -28.18
CA SER A 140 5.83 12.95 -26.96
C SER A 140 6.72 12.03 -26.15
N ILE A 141 6.83 12.29 -24.85
CA ILE A 141 7.53 11.42 -23.90
C ILE A 141 6.57 10.95 -22.81
N PRO A 142 6.88 9.85 -22.09
CA PRO A 142 6.12 9.47 -20.92
C PRO A 142 6.06 10.61 -19.91
N ARG A 143 4.86 10.98 -19.45
CA ARG A 143 4.63 12.00 -18.43
C ARG A 143 3.75 11.42 -17.34
N ILE A 144 4.19 11.44 -16.09
CA ILE A 144 3.35 11.00 -14.97
C ILE A 144 2.33 12.09 -14.68
N ARG A 145 1.04 11.72 -14.72
CA ARG A 145 -0.09 12.63 -14.50
C ARG A 145 -0.92 12.16 -13.32
N LEU A 146 -1.36 13.11 -12.50
CA LEU A 146 -2.34 12.87 -11.45
C LEU A 146 -3.74 12.71 -12.08
N PHE A 147 -4.37 11.57 -11.82
CA PHE A 147 -5.74 11.29 -12.22
C PHE A 147 -6.75 11.76 -11.16
N SER A 148 -6.56 11.33 -9.90
CA SER A 148 -7.37 11.77 -8.76
C SER A 148 -6.73 11.42 -7.42
N LEU A 149 -7.23 12.06 -6.35
CA LEU A 149 -7.12 11.54 -4.98
C LEU A 149 -8.54 11.35 -4.45
N ASP A 150 -8.90 10.12 -4.13
CA ASP A 150 -10.25 9.76 -3.72
C ASP A 150 -10.27 9.32 -2.26
N ALA A 151 -11.40 9.53 -1.58
CA ALA A 151 -11.59 9.10 -0.20
C ALA A 151 -12.43 7.84 -0.20
N THR A 152 -11.77 6.70 -0.27
CA THR A 152 -12.41 5.41 -0.51
C THR A 152 -13.19 4.92 0.70
N LEU A 153 -14.28 4.21 0.42
CA LEU A 153 -15.09 3.52 1.45
C LEU A 153 -14.50 2.15 1.77
N ASP A 154 -14.04 1.46 0.73
CA ASP A 154 -13.42 0.15 0.77
C ASP A 154 -11.98 0.24 0.22
N HIS A 155 -11.10 -0.58 0.77
CA HIS A 155 -9.68 -0.69 0.41
C HIS A 155 -9.34 -2.05 -0.21
N GLY A 156 -10.35 -2.89 -0.46
CA GLY A 156 -10.21 -4.10 -1.24
C GLY A 156 -9.92 -3.80 -2.72
N SER A 157 -9.37 -4.79 -3.42
CA SER A 157 -9.06 -4.69 -4.85
C SER A 157 -10.30 -4.38 -5.70
N GLU A 158 -11.45 -4.99 -5.39
CA GLU A 158 -12.73 -4.71 -6.05
C GLU A 158 -13.20 -3.26 -5.83
N GLY A 159 -13.05 -2.75 -4.62
CA GLY A 159 -13.34 -1.34 -4.30
C GLY A 159 -12.52 -0.38 -5.14
N SER A 160 -11.23 -0.66 -5.28
CA SER A 160 -10.26 0.13 -6.05
C SER A 160 -10.59 0.11 -7.56
N ILE A 161 -10.92 -1.07 -8.12
CA ILE A 161 -11.37 -1.23 -9.51
C ILE A 161 -12.66 -0.43 -9.78
N ASN A 162 -13.62 -0.49 -8.86
CA ASN A 162 -14.88 0.25 -8.98
C ASN A 162 -14.64 1.76 -8.94
N GLU A 163 -13.66 2.24 -8.18
CA GLU A 163 -13.31 3.65 -8.14
C GLU A 163 -12.73 4.14 -9.47
N TRP A 164 -11.87 3.35 -10.13
CA TRP A 164 -11.44 3.62 -11.50
C TRP A 164 -12.64 3.73 -12.46
N LYS A 165 -13.56 2.75 -12.43
CA LYS A 165 -14.76 2.75 -13.29
C LYS A 165 -15.62 4.01 -13.06
N ASN A 166 -15.89 4.36 -11.79
CA ASN A 166 -16.68 5.54 -11.42
C ASN A 166 -16.03 6.84 -11.91
N ASN A 167 -14.72 6.97 -11.73
CA ASN A 167 -13.98 8.14 -12.18
C ASN A 167 -13.94 8.26 -13.71
N LEU A 168 -13.80 7.14 -14.43
CA LEU A 168 -13.83 7.10 -15.90
C LEU A 168 -15.21 7.44 -16.46
N GLN A 169 -16.30 7.00 -15.81
CA GLN A 169 -17.66 7.39 -16.18
C GLN A 169 -17.86 8.92 -16.03
N ALA A 170 -17.44 9.48 -14.90
CA ALA A 170 -17.51 10.93 -14.68
C ALA A 170 -16.66 11.72 -15.68
N LEU A 171 -15.47 11.19 -16.04
CA LEU A 171 -14.58 11.78 -17.02
C LEU A 171 -15.17 11.76 -18.43
N SER A 172 -15.72 10.62 -18.86
CA SER A 172 -16.38 10.45 -20.16
C SER A 172 -17.50 11.46 -20.35
N LYS A 173 -18.40 11.58 -19.37
CA LYS A 173 -19.47 12.57 -19.41
C LYS A 173 -18.92 14.00 -19.53
N LEU A 174 -17.95 14.36 -18.69
CA LEU A 174 -17.39 15.72 -18.66
C LEU A 174 -16.72 16.12 -19.98
N PHE A 175 -15.96 15.20 -20.58
CA PHE A 175 -15.24 15.45 -21.82
C PHE A 175 -16.20 15.54 -23.00
N ASN A 176 -17.14 14.59 -23.14
CA ASN A 176 -18.07 14.54 -24.26
C ASN A 176 -19.04 15.73 -24.30
N ASP A 177 -19.36 16.31 -23.14
CA ASP A 177 -20.17 17.54 -23.04
C ASP A 177 -19.38 18.83 -23.37
N SER A 178 -18.06 18.75 -23.56
CA SER A 178 -17.18 19.92 -23.69
C SER A 178 -17.12 20.49 -25.12
N PRO A 179 -16.97 21.83 -25.28
CA PRO A 179 -16.68 22.43 -26.59
C PRO A 179 -15.38 21.91 -27.21
N LEU A 180 -14.38 21.60 -26.40
CA LEU A 180 -13.12 20.99 -26.84
C LEU A 180 -13.35 19.68 -27.59
N ALA A 181 -14.14 18.76 -27.01
CA ALA A 181 -14.46 17.49 -27.66
C ALA A 181 -15.20 17.70 -28.99
N ARG A 182 -16.18 18.61 -29.02
CA ARG A 182 -16.91 18.98 -30.23
C ARG A 182 -15.98 19.56 -31.30
N ARG A 183 -15.11 20.49 -30.92
CA ARG A 183 -14.18 21.18 -31.84
C ARG A 183 -13.13 20.23 -32.40
N LEU A 184 -12.65 19.29 -31.58
CA LEU A 184 -11.71 18.25 -32.03
C LEU A 184 -12.40 17.10 -32.77
N ASN A 185 -13.73 17.08 -32.82
CA ASN A 185 -14.55 15.98 -33.32
C ASN A 185 -14.12 14.63 -32.71
N ARG A 186 -13.99 14.60 -31.38
CA ARG A 186 -13.58 13.42 -30.61
C ARG A 186 -14.62 13.11 -29.53
N GLN A 187 -14.71 11.83 -29.19
CA GLN A 187 -15.46 11.34 -28.04
C GLN A 187 -14.56 10.44 -27.20
N PHE A 188 -14.74 10.50 -25.88
CA PHE A 188 -14.07 9.64 -24.92
C PHE A 188 -15.04 8.54 -24.46
N ARG A 189 -14.72 7.29 -24.79
CA ARG A 189 -15.38 6.10 -24.25
C ARG A 189 -14.46 5.47 -23.22
N ILE A 190 -15.05 4.78 -22.24
CA ILE A 190 -14.28 4.08 -21.19
C ILE A 190 -13.37 3.02 -21.82
N HIS A 191 -13.80 2.36 -22.90
CA HIS A 191 -12.99 1.42 -23.68
C HIS A 191 -11.67 2.04 -24.18
N ASP A 192 -11.68 3.32 -24.56
CA ASP A 192 -10.49 3.98 -25.09
C ASP A 192 -9.40 4.09 -24.00
N PHE A 193 -9.77 4.14 -22.72
CA PHE A 193 -8.83 4.11 -21.59
C PHE A 193 -8.24 2.71 -21.38
N TRP A 194 -9.09 1.69 -21.31
CA TRP A 194 -8.63 0.32 -21.06
C TRP A 194 -7.80 -0.24 -22.22
N ARG A 195 -8.21 0.02 -23.47
CA ARG A 195 -7.47 -0.41 -24.68
C ARG A 195 -6.01 0.02 -24.64
N VAL A 196 -5.75 1.27 -24.28
CA VAL A 196 -4.38 1.83 -24.32
C VAL A 196 -3.58 1.57 -23.06
N THR A 197 -4.21 1.06 -21.99
CA THR A 197 -3.50 0.68 -20.76
C THR A 197 -2.66 -0.55 -21.02
N LYS A 198 -1.34 -0.52 -20.81
CA LYS A 198 -0.39 -1.61 -21.07
C LYS A 198 0.31 -2.10 -19.80
N GLY A 199 -0.08 -1.59 -18.63
CA GLY A 199 0.49 -2.04 -17.38
C GLY A 199 0.09 -1.21 -16.18
N MET A 200 0.45 -1.71 -15.01
CA MET A 200 0.18 -1.09 -13.71
C MET A 200 1.40 -1.16 -12.80
N HIS A 201 1.67 -0.06 -12.11
CA HIS A 201 2.73 0.06 -11.12
C HIS A 201 2.13 0.32 -9.73
N GLY A 202 2.69 -0.27 -8.68
CA GLY A 202 2.20 -0.11 -7.31
C GLY A 202 3.22 -0.58 -6.27
N ASP A 203 2.78 -0.68 -5.01
CA ASP A 203 3.55 -1.37 -3.98
C ASP A 203 3.57 -2.90 -4.22
N HIS A 204 4.09 -3.67 -3.26
CA HIS A 204 4.15 -5.14 -3.36
C HIS A 204 3.00 -5.85 -2.65
N ALA A 205 1.98 -5.12 -2.18
CA ALA A 205 0.84 -5.68 -1.46
C ALA A 205 0.00 -6.58 -2.36
N ASN A 206 -0.57 -7.63 -1.77
CA ASN A 206 -1.41 -8.58 -2.49
C ASN A 206 -2.70 -7.94 -3.03
N ASN A 207 -3.26 -6.97 -2.32
CA ASN A 207 -4.40 -6.17 -2.81
C ASN A 207 -4.06 -5.40 -4.10
N GLU A 208 -2.87 -4.80 -4.20
CA GLU A 208 -2.44 -4.09 -5.42
C GLU A 208 -2.22 -5.04 -6.60
N LYS A 209 -1.64 -6.22 -6.35
CA LYS A 209 -1.51 -7.28 -7.36
C LYS A 209 -2.87 -7.81 -7.82
N SER A 210 -3.79 -8.00 -6.88
CA SER A 210 -5.18 -8.41 -7.16
C SER A 210 -5.90 -7.35 -8.00
N CYS A 211 -5.72 -6.06 -7.69
CA CYS A 211 -6.26 -4.96 -8.48
C CYS A 211 -5.70 -4.95 -9.90
N ALA A 212 -4.38 -5.10 -10.05
CA ALA A 212 -3.71 -5.16 -11.36
C ALA A 212 -4.23 -6.33 -12.22
N ASN A 213 -4.46 -7.50 -11.62
CA ASN A 213 -5.09 -8.63 -12.31
C ASN A 213 -6.51 -8.31 -12.76
N GLY A 214 -7.34 -7.72 -11.89
CA GLY A 214 -8.70 -7.35 -12.29
C GLY A 214 -8.73 -6.28 -13.40
N ILE A 215 -7.77 -5.35 -13.42
CA ILE A 215 -7.65 -4.37 -14.51
C ILE A 215 -7.16 -5.01 -15.81
N ARG A 216 -6.23 -5.97 -15.74
CA ARG A 216 -5.80 -6.77 -16.90
C ARG A 216 -6.99 -7.48 -17.53
N ASP A 217 -7.83 -8.11 -16.70
CA ASP A 217 -8.99 -8.87 -17.17
C ASP A 217 -10.02 -7.94 -17.82
N ILE A 218 -10.34 -6.78 -17.20
CA ILE A 218 -11.21 -5.75 -17.81
C ILE A 218 -10.68 -5.28 -19.16
N LYS A 219 -9.37 -5.06 -19.26
CA LYS A 219 -8.73 -4.65 -20.52
C LYS A 219 -8.88 -5.72 -21.60
N HIS A 220 -8.69 -6.98 -21.25
CA HIS A 220 -8.86 -8.10 -22.17
C HIS A 220 -10.32 -8.17 -22.65
N ASP A 221 -11.28 -8.15 -21.73
CA ASP A 221 -12.72 -8.18 -22.04
C ASP A 221 -13.12 -7.04 -22.99
N VAL A 222 -12.63 -5.81 -22.72
CA VAL A 222 -12.84 -4.65 -23.59
C VAL A 222 -12.29 -4.86 -25.00
N ALA A 223 -11.14 -5.52 -25.14
CA ALA A 223 -10.55 -5.80 -26.45
C ALA A 223 -11.36 -6.86 -27.21
N ILE A 224 -11.85 -7.89 -26.52
CA ILE A 224 -12.75 -8.90 -27.07
C ILE A 224 -14.05 -8.24 -27.55
N GLU A 225 -14.67 -7.39 -26.73
CA GLU A 225 -15.87 -6.65 -27.13
C GLU A 225 -15.65 -5.78 -28.38
N GLU A 226 -14.51 -5.09 -28.48
CA GLU A 226 -14.19 -4.28 -29.67
C GLU A 226 -14.00 -5.13 -30.95
N LEU A 227 -13.40 -6.31 -30.83
CA LEU A 227 -13.31 -7.26 -31.95
C LEU A 227 -14.70 -7.75 -32.36
N GLY A 228 -15.56 -8.05 -31.39
CA GLY A 228 -16.94 -8.49 -31.62
C GLY A 228 -17.79 -7.43 -32.29
N GLU A 229 -17.75 -6.18 -31.80
CA GLU A 229 -18.45 -5.04 -32.42
C GLU A 229 -18.01 -4.81 -33.87
N LYS A 230 -16.72 -5.00 -34.15
CA LYS A 230 -16.18 -4.85 -35.50
C LYS A 230 -16.67 -5.97 -36.40
N LYS A 231 -16.58 -7.22 -35.92
CA LYS A 231 -17.06 -8.38 -36.69
C LYS A 231 -18.55 -8.28 -36.99
N LEU A 232 -19.34 -7.88 -36.00
CA LEU A 232 -20.79 -7.68 -36.15
C LEU A 232 -21.12 -6.69 -37.27
N LYS A 233 -20.31 -5.64 -37.47
CA LYS A 233 -20.47 -4.66 -38.56
C LYS A 233 -20.01 -5.17 -39.92
N GLU A 234 -19.14 -6.17 -39.96
CA GLU A 234 -18.58 -6.76 -41.18
C GLU A 234 -19.37 -7.96 -41.69
N LEU A 235 -20.19 -8.59 -40.83
CA LEU A 235 -21.06 -9.72 -41.22
C LEU A 235 -22.03 -9.33 -42.35
N ALA A 236 -22.21 -10.25 -43.30
CA ALA A 236 -23.26 -10.13 -44.30
C ALA A 236 -24.63 -10.14 -43.62
N PHE A 237 -25.61 -9.46 -44.22
CA PHE A 237 -26.93 -9.29 -43.61
C PHE A 237 -27.61 -10.66 -43.35
N GLU A 238 -27.47 -11.60 -44.27
CA GLU A 238 -28.04 -12.95 -44.17
C GLU A 238 -27.43 -13.74 -43.01
N ASP A 239 -26.11 -13.71 -42.86
CA ASP A 239 -25.38 -14.38 -41.78
C ASP A 239 -25.69 -13.75 -40.43
N LEU A 240 -25.79 -12.42 -40.39
CA LEU A 240 -26.20 -11.68 -39.18
C LEU A 240 -27.60 -12.08 -38.73
N VAL A 241 -28.57 -12.17 -39.65
CA VAL A 241 -29.95 -12.58 -39.32
C VAL A 241 -29.99 -14.00 -38.77
N LEU A 242 -29.28 -14.94 -39.40
CA LEU A 242 -29.21 -16.34 -38.94
C LEU A 242 -28.54 -16.44 -37.56
N TYR A 243 -27.47 -15.68 -37.34
CA TYR A 243 -26.73 -15.69 -36.10
C TYR A 243 -27.53 -15.04 -34.95
N LEU A 244 -28.20 -13.90 -35.17
CA LEU A 244 -29.11 -13.33 -34.17
C LEU A 244 -30.30 -14.24 -33.88
N ALA A 245 -30.84 -14.93 -34.89
CA ALA A 245 -31.95 -15.85 -34.71
C ALA A 245 -31.59 -17.07 -33.84
N SER A 246 -30.37 -17.62 -33.98
CA SER A 246 -29.92 -18.75 -33.17
C SER A 246 -29.77 -18.38 -31.68
N TRP A 247 -29.20 -17.21 -31.40
CA TRP A 247 -29.09 -16.67 -30.04
C TRP A 247 -30.44 -16.31 -29.43
N ASN A 248 -31.35 -15.75 -30.22
CA ASN A 248 -32.71 -15.46 -29.75
C ASN A 248 -33.49 -16.75 -29.43
N ALA A 249 -33.32 -17.81 -30.23
CA ALA A 249 -33.90 -19.12 -29.96
C ALA A 249 -33.36 -19.73 -28.65
N LYS A 250 -32.05 -19.60 -28.39
CA LYS A 250 -31.42 -20.03 -27.13
C LYS A 250 -32.00 -19.27 -25.92
N LYS A 251 -32.03 -17.93 -25.98
CA LYS A 251 -32.64 -17.10 -24.93
C LYS A 251 -34.09 -17.51 -24.63
N LEU A 252 -34.90 -17.72 -25.68
CA LEU A 252 -36.30 -18.14 -25.51
C LEU A 252 -36.40 -19.54 -24.87
N ALA A 253 -35.51 -20.47 -25.22
CA ALA A 253 -35.46 -21.79 -24.61
C ALA A 253 -35.10 -21.71 -23.11
N ASP A 254 -34.07 -20.92 -22.75
CA ASP A 254 -33.61 -20.76 -21.36
C ASP A 254 -34.69 -20.17 -20.44
N ILE A 255 -35.61 -19.40 -21.00
CA ILE A 255 -36.73 -18.76 -20.27
C ILE A 255 -37.96 -19.69 -20.19
N GLY A 256 -37.96 -20.81 -20.90
CA GLY A 256 -39.06 -21.77 -20.92
C GLY A 256 -40.07 -21.56 -22.06
N GLY A 257 -39.66 -20.85 -23.11
CA GLY A 257 -40.44 -20.63 -24.33
C GLY A 257 -41.02 -19.22 -24.48
N ILE A 258 -41.65 -18.97 -25.63
CA ILE A 258 -42.18 -17.65 -26.00
C ILE A 258 -43.29 -17.17 -25.06
N ASP A 259 -44.08 -18.09 -24.50
CA ASP A 259 -45.16 -17.74 -23.57
C ASP A 259 -44.63 -17.21 -22.24
N ALA A 260 -43.53 -17.78 -21.73
CA ALA A 260 -42.85 -17.30 -20.53
C ALA A 260 -42.15 -15.95 -20.79
N TRP A 261 -41.56 -15.76 -21.97
CA TRP A 261 -41.01 -14.47 -22.40
C TRP A 261 -42.07 -13.37 -22.43
N ASN A 262 -43.24 -13.65 -23.01
CA ASN A 262 -44.34 -12.69 -23.13
C ASN A 262 -44.98 -12.32 -21.80
N GLN A 263 -44.74 -13.09 -20.73
CA GLN A 263 -45.20 -12.80 -19.37
C GLN A 263 -44.24 -11.87 -18.59
N LEU A 264 -43.01 -11.68 -19.07
CA LEU A 264 -42.07 -10.73 -18.50
C LEU A 264 -42.52 -9.29 -18.74
N SER A 265 -42.15 -8.38 -17.85
CA SER A 265 -42.36 -6.95 -18.07
C SER A 265 -41.49 -6.45 -19.23
N GLY A 266 -41.91 -5.35 -19.88
CA GLY A 266 -41.12 -4.74 -20.96
C GLY A 266 -39.72 -4.28 -20.52
N VAL A 267 -39.52 -3.99 -19.23
CA VAL A 267 -38.20 -3.65 -18.68
C VAL A 267 -37.33 -4.90 -18.60
N GLU A 268 -37.85 -6.01 -18.08
CA GLU A 268 -37.11 -7.28 -17.98
C GLU A 268 -36.78 -7.85 -19.37
N GLN A 269 -37.69 -7.71 -20.34
CA GLN A 269 -37.41 -8.08 -21.73
C GLN A 269 -36.26 -7.25 -22.31
N ALA A 270 -36.28 -5.92 -22.11
CA ALA A 270 -35.23 -5.03 -22.60
C ALA A 270 -33.87 -5.29 -21.92
N GLU A 271 -33.85 -5.55 -20.61
CA GLU A 271 -32.63 -5.92 -19.88
C GLU A 271 -32.02 -7.22 -20.40
N ARG A 272 -32.87 -8.22 -20.66
CA ARG A 272 -32.42 -9.51 -21.21
C ARG A 272 -32.00 -9.42 -22.68
N ASP A 273 -32.65 -8.59 -23.48
CA ASP A 273 -32.22 -8.32 -24.86
C ASP A 273 -30.87 -7.60 -24.89
N ALA A 274 -30.65 -6.64 -23.99
CA ALA A 274 -29.36 -5.97 -23.85
C ALA A 274 -28.25 -6.94 -23.40
N ALA A 275 -28.55 -7.81 -22.42
CA ALA A 275 -27.62 -8.85 -21.99
C ALA A 275 -27.28 -9.82 -23.13
N LEU A 276 -28.28 -10.28 -23.89
CA LEU A 276 -28.08 -11.15 -25.04
C LEU A 276 -27.18 -10.49 -26.10
N MET A 277 -27.38 -9.21 -26.39
CA MET A 277 -26.52 -8.49 -27.33
C MET A 277 -25.07 -8.40 -26.84
N SER A 278 -24.86 -8.25 -25.54
CA SER A 278 -23.51 -8.30 -24.95
C SER A 278 -22.87 -9.68 -25.16
N GLU A 279 -23.60 -10.76 -24.86
CA GLU A 279 -23.11 -12.13 -25.05
C GLU A 279 -22.75 -12.44 -26.51
N ILE A 280 -23.60 -11.99 -27.46
CA ILE A 280 -23.36 -12.12 -28.91
C ILE A 280 -22.06 -11.40 -29.32
N ILE A 281 -21.85 -10.18 -28.82
CA ILE A 281 -20.66 -9.39 -29.12
C ILE A 281 -19.43 -10.10 -28.55
N THR A 282 -19.49 -10.57 -27.30
CA THR A 282 -18.38 -11.30 -26.67
C THR A 282 -18.06 -12.60 -27.42
N ASP A 283 -19.05 -13.38 -27.83
CA ASP A 283 -18.84 -14.64 -28.58
C ASP A 283 -18.17 -14.39 -29.93
N LEU A 284 -18.66 -13.41 -30.71
CA LEU A 284 -18.02 -13.00 -31.97
C LEU A 284 -16.59 -12.50 -31.73
N GLY A 285 -16.39 -11.71 -30.68
CA GLY A 285 -15.09 -11.17 -30.31
C GLY A 285 -14.10 -12.27 -29.97
N GLN A 286 -14.53 -13.28 -29.20
CA GLN A 286 -13.70 -14.41 -28.81
C GLN A 286 -13.29 -15.23 -30.03
N HIS A 287 -14.24 -15.51 -30.93
CA HIS A 287 -13.94 -16.20 -32.19
C HIS A 287 -12.92 -15.45 -33.05
N GLU A 288 -13.06 -14.13 -33.16
CA GLU A 288 -12.06 -13.32 -33.88
C GLU A 288 -10.71 -13.34 -33.18
N TYR A 289 -10.66 -13.18 -31.86
CA TYR A 289 -9.43 -13.24 -31.07
C TYR A 289 -8.70 -14.59 -31.21
N ASP A 290 -9.44 -15.70 -31.12
CA ASP A 290 -8.88 -17.05 -31.28
C ASP A 290 -8.29 -17.27 -32.67
N SER A 291 -8.85 -16.60 -33.68
CA SER A 291 -8.36 -16.65 -35.07
C SER A 291 -7.11 -15.79 -35.33
N LEU A 292 -6.75 -14.89 -34.40
CA LEU A 292 -5.58 -14.02 -34.55
C LEU A 292 -4.27 -14.82 -34.49
N ALA A 293 -3.26 -14.30 -35.19
CA ALA A 293 -1.89 -14.77 -35.01
C ALA A 293 -1.38 -14.43 -33.59
N GLU A 294 -0.43 -15.22 -33.10
CA GLU A 294 0.14 -15.07 -31.75
C GLU A 294 0.67 -13.65 -31.47
N ALA A 295 1.36 -13.03 -32.42
CA ALA A 295 1.86 -11.66 -32.27
C ALA A 295 0.74 -10.63 -32.05
N ALA A 296 -0.41 -10.79 -32.73
CA ALA A 296 -1.55 -9.91 -32.58
C ALA A 296 -2.27 -10.14 -31.24
N ARG A 297 -2.38 -11.40 -30.79
CA ARG A 297 -2.87 -11.70 -29.43
C ARG A 297 -1.96 -11.11 -28.37
N ARG A 298 -0.63 -11.27 -28.50
CA ARG A 298 0.36 -10.70 -27.58
C ARG A 298 0.22 -9.18 -27.44
N GLU A 299 -0.02 -8.46 -28.53
CA GLU A 299 -0.27 -7.02 -28.49
C GLU A 299 -1.56 -6.66 -27.73
N ILE A 300 -2.62 -7.43 -27.97
CA ILE A 300 -3.92 -7.29 -27.27
C ILE A 300 -3.75 -7.58 -25.80
N ASP A 301 -2.98 -8.60 -25.42
CA ASP A 301 -2.85 -9.06 -24.03
C ASP A 301 -1.77 -8.33 -23.25
N LEU A 302 -0.89 -7.58 -23.93
CA LEU A 302 0.21 -6.86 -23.29
C LEU A 302 -0.30 -6.02 -22.11
N PHE A 303 0.05 -6.49 -20.91
CA PHE A 303 -0.23 -5.84 -19.64
C PHE A 303 0.85 -6.25 -18.65
N VAL A 304 1.72 -5.32 -18.31
CA VAL A 304 2.87 -5.59 -17.43
C VAL A 304 2.61 -5.00 -16.05
N TRP A 305 2.83 -5.80 -15.00
CA TRP A 305 2.87 -5.31 -13.63
C TRP A 305 4.32 -5.21 -13.15
N SER A 306 4.66 -4.13 -12.44
CA SER A 306 5.96 -4.00 -11.77
C SER A 306 5.81 -3.31 -10.41
N GLY A 307 6.35 -3.95 -9.37
CA GLY A 307 6.31 -3.39 -8.02
C GLY A 307 7.38 -2.31 -7.79
N CYS A 308 7.11 -1.37 -6.91
CA CYS A 308 8.01 -0.27 -6.53
C CYS A 308 9.42 -0.76 -6.16
N CYS A 309 10.44 -0.20 -6.82
CA CYS A 309 11.85 -0.57 -6.56
C CYS A 309 12.31 -0.17 -5.16
N MET A 310 11.83 0.95 -4.62
CA MET A 310 12.17 1.38 -3.26
C MET A 310 11.65 0.42 -2.18
N HIS A 311 10.48 -0.17 -2.41
CA HIS A 311 9.95 -1.22 -1.54
C HIS A 311 10.74 -2.53 -1.65
N LYS A 312 11.37 -2.82 -2.80
CA LYS A 312 12.28 -3.98 -2.93
C LYS A 312 13.48 -3.84 -1.99
N ASP A 313 14.17 -2.69 -2.03
CA ASP A 313 15.29 -2.40 -1.12
C ASP A 313 14.84 -2.41 0.35
N GLN A 314 13.73 -1.74 0.67
CA GLN A 314 13.23 -1.69 2.03
C GLN A 314 12.88 -3.08 2.58
N ASN A 315 12.20 -3.91 1.79
CA ASN A 315 11.86 -5.26 2.23
C ASN A 315 13.11 -6.13 2.32
N SER A 316 14.08 -5.98 1.42
CA SER A 316 15.38 -6.67 1.53
C SER A 316 16.19 -6.27 2.75
N PHE A 317 16.15 -5.00 3.14
CA PHE A 317 16.71 -4.52 4.41
C PHE A 317 16.02 -5.17 5.61
N LYS A 318 14.68 -5.27 5.60
CA LYS A 318 13.93 -5.99 6.65
C LYS A 318 14.30 -7.47 6.70
N GLY A 319 14.38 -8.14 5.55
CA GLY A 319 14.79 -9.54 5.46
C GLY A 319 16.20 -9.77 6.01
N GLY A 320 17.13 -8.86 5.71
CA GLY A 320 18.45 -8.85 6.31
C GLY A 320 18.42 -8.68 7.82
N ASN A 321 17.63 -7.73 8.34
CA ASN A 321 17.48 -7.54 9.78
C ASN A 321 16.91 -8.79 10.48
N THR A 322 15.91 -9.45 9.89
CA THR A 322 15.31 -10.68 10.44
C THR A 322 16.33 -11.81 10.55
N GLU A 323 17.11 -12.06 9.49
CA GLU A 323 18.13 -13.12 9.49
C GLU A 323 19.30 -12.78 10.43
N MET A 324 19.71 -11.51 10.47
CA MET A 324 20.70 -10.99 11.42
C MET A 324 20.29 -11.24 12.88
N MET A 325 19.04 -10.95 13.24
CA MET A 325 18.52 -11.20 14.59
C MET A 325 18.48 -12.69 14.93
N ALA A 326 18.16 -13.55 13.96
CA ALA A 326 18.13 -15.00 14.15
C ALA A 326 19.54 -15.62 14.27
N GLU A 327 20.58 -14.95 13.76
CA GLU A 327 21.95 -15.46 13.74
C GLU A 327 22.56 -15.59 15.13
N TRP A 328 22.20 -14.70 16.07
CA TRP A 328 22.71 -14.77 17.45
C TRP A 328 22.42 -16.13 18.11
N ASP A 329 21.21 -16.65 17.93
CA ASP A 329 20.80 -17.95 18.44
C ASP A 329 21.54 -19.10 17.74
N LYS A 330 21.76 -18.99 16.41
CA LYS A 330 22.51 -19.99 15.63
C LYS A 330 23.97 -20.09 16.05
N LEU A 331 24.55 -18.95 16.43
CA LEU A 331 25.93 -18.85 16.94
C LEU A 331 26.05 -19.25 18.42
N GLY A 332 24.93 -19.38 19.14
CA GLY A 332 24.92 -19.72 20.57
C GLY A 332 25.54 -18.65 21.46
N ILE A 333 25.49 -17.39 21.03
CA ILE A 333 26.06 -16.23 21.73
C ILE A 333 24.96 -15.33 22.28
N GLU A 334 25.29 -14.50 23.27
CA GLU A 334 24.32 -13.61 23.89
C GLU A 334 23.80 -12.59 22.86
N PRO A 335 22.47 -12.57 22.59
CA PRO A 335 21.87 -11.62 21.65
C PRO A 335 21.80 -10.21 22.27
N PRO A 336 21.46 -9.19 21.46
CA PRO A 336 21.23 -7.83 21.95
C PRO A 336 20.27 -7.76 23.14
N ILE A 337 20.47 -6.74 23.97
CA ILE A 337 19.63 -6.53 25.14
C ILE A 337 18.15 -6.32 24.78
N LEU A 338 17.25 -6.80 25.63
CA LEU A 338 15.81 -6.57 25.47
C LEU A 338 15.44 -5.11 25.75
N LEU A 339 14.68 -4.50 24.85
CA LEU A 339 14.29 -3.10 24.91
C LEU A 339 12.80 -2.96 25.27
N ALA A 340 12.46 -3.48 26.45
CA ALA A 340 11.09 -3.54 26.97
C ALA A 340 10.45 -2.16 27.15
N ASN A 341 9.19 -2.00 26.70
CA ASN A 341 8.41 -0.82 27.05
C ASN A 341 8.17 -0.76 28.57
N LYS A 342 7.72 0.39 29.11
CA LYS A 342 7.56 0.59 30.56
C LYS A 342 6.70 -0.49 31.24
N SER A 343 5.63 -0.93 30.59
CA SER A 343 4.71 -1.95 31.13
C SER A 343 5.39 -3.32 31.17
N ASN A 344 6.01 -3.71 30.05
CA ASN A 344 6.68 -5.00 29.94
C ASN A 344 7.94 -5.05 30.81
N ALA A 345 8.67 -3.93 30.96
CA ALA A 345 9.85 -3.85 31.83
C ALA A 345 9.52 -4.18 33.29
N ALA A 346 8.36 -3.70 33.80
CA ALA A 346 7.91 -4.00 35.16
C ALA A 346 7.55 -5.48 35.35
N ILE A 347 7.05 -6.14 34.30
CA ILE A 347 6.72 -7.58 34.29
C ILE A 347 8.01 -8.40 34.20
N LEU A 348 8.88 -8.06 33.25
CA LEU A 348 10.11 -8.79 32.93
C LEU A 348 11.20 -8.66 34.00
N HIS A 349 11.18 -7.60 34.82
CA HIS A 349 12.08 -7.49 35.97
C HIS A 349 11.98 -8.71 36.92
N ARG A 350 10.79 -9.32 37.01
CA ARG A 350 10.55 -10.53 37.84
C ARG A 350 10.96 -11.83 37.13
N VAL A 351 11.15 -11.79 35.82
CA VAL A 351 11.48 -12.95 34.99
C VAL A 351 12.98 -13.24 35.02
N PHE A 352 13.82 -12.20 35.02
CA PHE A 352 15.28 -12.33 35.03
C PHE A 352 15.90 -12.40 36.43
N GLU A 353 15.12 -12.76 37.46
CA GLU A 353 15.64 -12.99 38.82
C GLU A 353 16.48 -14.27 38.88
N PRO A 354 17.68 -14.26 39.51
CA PRO A 354 18.54 -15.43 39.60
C PRO A 354 17.83 -16.63 40.26
N GLY A 355 17.76 -17.76 39.56
CA GLY A 355 17.20 -19.03 40.08
C GLY A 355 15.79 -19.38 39.60
N ARG A 356 15.15 -18.55 38.76
CA ARG A 356 13.83 -18.84 38.18
C ARG A 356 13.98 -19.61 36.86
N SER A 357 13.26 -20.74 36.72
CA SER A 357 13.23 -21.54 35.48
C SER A 357 12.34 -20.89 34.43
N TYR A 358 12.86 -20.72 33.22
CA TYR A 358 12.14 -20.19 32.05
C TYR A 358 10.94 -21.07 31.64
N ASP A 359 10.89 -22.34 32.07
CA ASP A 359 9.77 -23.26 31.83
C ASP A 359 8.55 -22.97 32.72
N LYS A 360 8.65 -22.00 33.65
CA LYS A 360 7.60 -21.63 34.62
C LYS A 360 7.17 -20.16 34.50
N LEU A 361 7.16 -19.61 33.29
CA LEU A 361 6.61 -18.28 33.03
C LEU A 361 5.08 -18.31 33.08
N SER A 362 4.48 -17.32 33.75
CA SER A 362 3.04 -17.08 33.61
C SER A 362 2.71 -16.63 32.18
N GLU A 363 1.45 -16.76 31.76
CA GLU A 363 1.01 -16.34 30.43
C GLU A 363 1.26 -14.84 30.16
N VAL A 364 1.12 -14.01 31.19
CA VAL A 364 1.40 -12.57 31.14
C VAL A 364 2.89 -12.29 30.95
N GLU A 365 3.77 -13.04 31.63
CA GLU A 365 5.22 -12.89 31.50
C GLU A 365 5.72 -13.39 30.14
N ARG A 366 5.18 -14.52 29.66
CA ARG A 366 5.47 -15.06 28.34
C ARG A 366 5.06 -14.09 27.24
N LYS A 367 3.83 -13.56 27.32
CA LYS A 367 3.34 -12.55 26.38
C LYS A 367 4.18 -11.28 26.40
N ALA A 368 4.56 -10.78 27.59
CA ALA A 368 5.43 -9.61 27.71
C ALA A 368 6.82 -9.83 27.10
N LEU A 369 7.35 -11.06 27.18
CA LEU A 369 8.61 -11.45 26.53
C LEU A 369 8.46 -11.54 25.01
N GLU A 370 7.41 -12.20 24.52
CA GLU A 370 7.09 -12.33 23.08
C GLU A 370 6.83 -10.95 22.42
N GLU A 371 6.21 -10.00 23.15
CA GLU A 371 5.94 -8.63 22.66
C GLU A 371 7.15 -7.69 22.76
N THR A 372 8.23 -8.07 23.46
CA THR A 372 9.41 -7.23 23.63
C THR A 372 10.48 -7.55 22.60
N THR A 373 10.84 -6.55 21.81
CA THR A 373 11.91 -6.66 20.80
C THR A 373 13.26 -6.14 21.31
N ARG A 374 14.32 -6.38 20.53
CA ARG A 374 15.73 -6.07 20.83
C ARG A 374 16.46 -5.60 19.57
N GLY A 375 17.73 -5.24 19.70
CA GLY A 375 18.62 -5.05 18.57
C GLY A 375 18.63 -3.64 17.95
N GLY A 376 19.43 -3.50 16.89
CA GLY A 376 19.74 -2.24 16.22
C GLY A 376 18.52 -1.52 15.66
N ALA A 377 17.66 -2.23 14.92
CA ALA A 377 16.43 -1.65 14.35
C ALA A 377 15.52 -1.09 15.45
N LYS A 378 15.34 -1.83 16.56
CA LYS A 378 14.54 -1.37 17.70
C LYS A 378 15.20 -0.17 18.41
N ALA A 379 16.52 -0.19 18.58
CA ALA A 379 17.25 0.94 19.13
C ALA A 379 17.06 2.20 18.28
N MET A 380 17.07 2.07 16.95
CA MET A 380 16.81 3.19 16.04
C MET A 380 15.36 3.68 16.15
N ASP A 381 14.36 2.81 16.30
CA ASP A 381 12.99 3.26 16.59
C ASP A 381 12.90 4.12 17.86
N LEU A 382 13.63 3.74 18.92
CA LEU A 382 13.69 4.52 20.15
C LEU A 382 14.44 5.85 19.94
N ALA A 383 15.54 5.84 19.18
CA ALA A 383 16.30 7.03 18.83
C ALA A 383 15.45 8.01 18.00
N GLY A 384 14.74 7.54 16.98
CA GLY A 384 13.82 8.37 16.20
C GLY A 384 12.68 8.93 17.05
N ALA A 385 12.08 8.11 17.92
CA ALA A 385 11.07 8.59 18.86
C ALA A 385 11.60 9.61 19.88
N LEU A 386 12.90 9.57 20.21
CA LEU A 386 13.51 10.50 21.15
C LEU A 386 14.01 11.78 20.45
N PHE A 387 14.66 11.68 19.29
CA PHE A 387 15.35 12.80 18.64
C PHE A 387 14.55 13.45 17.51
N ASN A 388 13.67 12.71 16.84
CA ASN A 388 12.85 13.20 15.73
C ASN A 388 11.41 12.67 15.81
N ASN A 389 10.76 12.93 16.95
CA ASN A 389 9.41 12.42 17.22
C ASN A 389 8.38 12.96 16.20
N LYS A 390 7.43 12.09 15.80
CA LYS A 390 6.31 12.45 14.92
C LYS A 390 5.37 13.50 15.55
N ASP A 391 5.29 13.52 16.88
CA ASP A 391 4.59 14.53 17.67
C ASP A 391 5.58 15.63 18.06
N ASP A 392 5.37 16.84 17.52
CA ASP A 392 6.27 17.99 17.71
C ASP A 392 6.35 18.49 19.17
N LYS A 393 5.51 17.95 20.06
CA LYS A 393 5.55 18.22 21.50
C LYS A 393 6.28 17.15 22.31
N LYS A 394 6.75 16.07 21.69
CA LYS A 394 7.40 14.93 22.36
C LYS A 394 8.84 14.76 21.88
N GLY A 395 9.61 14.03 22.68
CA GLY A 395 11.05 13.84 22.44
C GLY A 395 11.86 15.10 22.76
N GLN A 396 13.07 15.16 22.23
CA GLN A 396 14.06 16.23 22.44
C GLN A 396 14.01 17.27 21.32
N GLY A 397 13.61 16.89 20.10
CA GLY A 397 13.36 17.80 18.98
C GLY A 397 14.50 18.80 18.76
N ASP A 398 14.20 20.10 18.85
CA ASP A 398 15.17 21.16 18.60
C ASP A 398 16.30 21.23 19.64
N VAL A 399 16.11 20.70 20.85
CA VAL A 399 17.18 20.62 21.87
C VAL A 399 18.30 19.70 21.37
N HIS A 400 17.94 18.53 20.86
CA HIS A 400 18.89 17.60 20.24
C HIS A 400 19.60 18.25 19.03
N VAL A 401 18.84 18.91 18.16
CA VAL A 401 19.41 19.57 16.97
C VAL A 401 20.43 20.64 17.37
N ASN A 402 20.13 21.44 18.40
CA ASN A 402 21.04 22.49 18.87
C ASN A 402 22.31 21.89 19.49
N PHE A 403 22.17 20.84 20.31
CA PHE A 403 23.30 20.11 20.87
C PHE A 403 24.23 19.57 19.78
N MET A 404 23.68 18.91 18.76
CA MET A 404 24.48 18.37 17.66
C MET A 404 25.13 19.47 16.82
N LYS A 405 24.44 20.59 16.58
CA LYS A 405 25.02 21.73 15.85
C LYS A 405 26.17 22.41 16.59
N GLU A 406 26.13 22.42 17.90
CA GLU A 406 27.22 22.93 18.73
C GLU A 406 28.47 22.05 18.63
N HIS A 407 28.30 20.73 18.60
CA HIS A 407 29.42 19.77 18.64
C HIS A 407 29.93 19.34 17.26
N VAL A 408 29.06 19.24 16.25
CA VAL A 408 29.37 18.72 14.91
C VAL A 408 29.37 19.82 13.84
N GLY A 409 28.73 20.97 14.13
CA GLY A 409 28.73 22.16 13.29
C GLY A 409 27.34 22.63 12.85
N LYS A 410 27.24 23.91 12.51
CA LYS A 410 25.95 24.62 12.27
C LYS A 410 25.07 24.01 11.17
N ASN A 411 25.67 23.27 10.25
CA ASN A 411 24.99 22.64 9.11
C ASN A 411 24.56 21.19 9.38
N HIS A 412 24.76 20.68 10.61
CA HIS A 412 24.30 19.35 10.99
C HIS A 412 22.77 19.23 10.80
N PRO A 413 22.28 18.21 10.06
CA PRO A 413 20.86 18.04 9.77
C PRO A 413 20.11 17.53 11.01
N ARG A 414 18.77 17.61 10.98
CA ARG A 414 17.97 16.92 12.02
C ARG A 414 18.20 15.41 11.92
N PHE A 415 18.13 14.72 13.06
CA PHE A 415 18.21 13.26 13.13
C PHE A 415 17.32 12.59 12.08
N PRO A 416 17.78 11.52 11.40
CA PRO A 416 16.99 10.78 10.43
C PRO A 416 15.62 10.37 10.99
N ASP A 417 14.62 10.26 10.11
CA ASP A 417 13.36 9.61 10.48
C ASP A 417 13.63 8.10 10.68
N THR A 418 12.73 7.40 11.38
CA THR A 418 12.78 5.93 11.56
C THR A 418 11.41 5.31 11.30
N SER A 419 10.66 5.91 10.36
CA SER A 419 9.35 5.45 9.94
C SER A 419 9.46 4.45 8.79
N ASN A 420 8.70 3.36 8.85
CA ASN A 420 8.54 2.40 7.74
C ASN A 420 7.97 3.02 6.45
N THR A 421 7.55 4.27 6.47
CA THR A 421 7.08 5.02 5.29
C THR A 421 8.18 5.88 4.64
N ARG A 422 9.44 5.76 5.11
CA ARG A 422 10.58 6.44 4.51
C ARG A 422 11.66 5.42 4.21
N PHE A 423 11.95 5.23 2.92
CA PHE A 423 12.96 4.28 2.48
C PHE A 423 14.35 4.61 3.03
N GLY A 424 15.10 3.59 3.44
CA GLY A 424 16.46 3.72 3.98
C GLY A 424 16.56 4.36 5.38
N SER A 425 15.45 4.64 6.06
CA SER A 425 15.42 5.42 7.31
C SER A 425 16.27 4.85 8.44
N HIS A 426 16.18 3.53 8.68
CA HIS A 426 16.91 2.87 9.76
C HIS A 426 18.41 2.77 9.49
N GLY A 427 18.81 2.59 8.23
CA GLY A 427 20.20 2.63 7.81
C GLY A 427 20.84 4.02 8.02
N LEU A 428 20.12 5.08 7.63
CA LEU A 428 20.54 6.47 7.88
C LEU A 428 20.65 6.78 9.38
N ALA A 429 19.68 6.34 10.18
CA ALA A 429 19.72 6.51 11.63
C ALA A 429 20.91 5.77 12.26
N ALA A 430 21.18 4.54 11.83
CA ALA A 430 22.34 3.77 12.29
C ALA A 430 23.65 4.48 11.91
N ALA A 431 23.76 5.00 10.69
CA ALA A 431 24.95 5.74 10.23
C ALA A 431 25.18 7.01 11.05
N GLU A 432 24.13 7.78 11.34
CA GLU A 432 24.20 8.97 12.19
C GLU A 432 24.64 8.64 13.62
N ILE A 433 24.09 7.58 14.22
CA ILE A 433 24.45 7.15 15.57
C ILE A 433 25.90 6.66 15.62
N ILE A 434 26.30 5.74 14.73
CA ILE A 434 27.64 5.13 14.77
C ILE A 434 28.73 6.19 14.55
N LYS A 435 28.51 7.13 13.63
CA LYS A 435 29.45 8.24 13.36
C LYS A 435 29.67 9.16 14.55
N HIS A 436 28.68 9.29 15.43
CA HIS A 436 28.68 10.24 16.55
C HIS A 436 28.36 9.56 17.88
N LEU A 437 28.72 8.27 18.02
CA LEU A 437 28.25 7.40 19.11
C LEU A 437 28.48 8.02 20.49
N GLU A 438 29.69 8.49 20.75
CA GLU A 438 30.07 9.12 22.03
C GLU A 438 29.24 10.38 22.34
N LEU A 439 28.91 11.17 21.32
CA LEU A 439 28.08 12.36 21.50
C LEU A 439 26.62 11.99 21.82
N TYR A 440 26.09 10.96 21.18
CA TYR A 440 24.74 10.46 21.48
C TYR A 440 24.67 9.82 22.87
N ILE A 441 25.67 9.04 23.27
CA ILE A 441 25.79 8.51 24.63
C ILE A 441 25.84 9.67 25.62
N LYS A 442 26.73 10.64 25.44
CA LYS A 442 26.83 11.84 26.31
C LYS A 442 25.50 12.59 26.40
N PHE A 443 24.81 12.80 25.27
CA PHE A 443 23.54 13.52 25.26
C PHE A 443 22.46 12.79 26.07
N VAL A 444 22.27 11.49 25.84
CA VAL A 444 21.24 10.68 26.53
C VAL A 444 21.61 10.44 27.99
N LYS A 445 22.91 10.26 28.27
CA LYS A 445 23.42 10.01 29.61
C LYS A 445 23.42 11.27 30.44
N ASP A 446 23.87 12.40 29.94
CA ASP A 446 24.11 13.58 30.78
C ASP A 446 23.09 14.70 30.49
N ASP A 447 23.02 15.17 29.25
CA ASP A 447 22.27 16.38 28.91
C ASP A 447 20.76 16.25 29.16
N ILE A 448 20.16 15.13 28.74
CA ILE A 448 18.72 14.87 28.91
C ILE A 448 18.31 14.81 30.40
N PRO A 449 18.91 13.99 31.28
CA PRO A 449 18.46 13.93 32.67
C PRO A 449 18.80 15.18 33.47
N TYR A 450 19.97 15.82 33.26
CA TYR A 450 20.37 16.98 34.06
C TYR A 450 19.66 18.28 33.65
N SER A 451 18.99 18.32 32.49
CA SER A 451 18.11 19.43 32.08
C SER A 451 16.69 19.34 32.65
N LYS A 452 16.32 18.25 33.31
CA LYS A 452 14.98 18.04 33.88
C LYS A 452 14.88 18.51 35.33
N THR A 453 13.66 18.86 35.75
CA THR A 453 13.34 19.16 37.16
C THR A 453 13.73 18.02 38.10
N TYR A 454 13.51 16.78 37.66
CA TYR A 454 13.97 15.57 38.36
C TYR A 454 15.02 14.90 37.49
N GLN A 455 16.22 14.71 38.04
CA GLN A 455 17.41 14.15 37.38
C GLN A 455 17.28 12.64 37.16
N THR A 456 16.17 12.21 36.56
CA THR A 456 15.81 10.82 36.30
C THR A 456 15.63 10.59 34.81
N ARG A 457 16.00 9.39 34.36
CA ARG A 457 15.79 8.96 32.97
C ARG A 457 14.43 8.30 32.83
N THR A 458 13.76 8.55 31.71
CA THR A 458 12.56 7.79 31.33
C THR A 458 12.95 6.40 30.83
N ASN A 459 12.00 5.47 30.75
CA ASN A 459 12.26 4.11 30.28
C ASN A 459 12.83 4.09 28.85
N ILE A 460 12.36 4.99 27.96
CA ILE A 460 12.87 5.08 26.60
C ILE A 460 14.32 5.58 26.55
N GLU A 461 14.67 6.57 27.37
CA GLU A 461 16.03 7.07 27.49
C GLU A 461 16.99 6.02 28.05
N LEU A 462 16.55 5.27 29.08
CA LEU A 462 17.36 4.21 29.65
C LEU A 462 17.57 3.05 28.69
N ASN A 463 16.51 2.63 27.97
CA ASN A 463 16.62 1.59 26.96
C ASN A 463 17.57 2.01 25.84
N LEU A 464 17.43 3.24 25.33
CA LEU A 464 18.33 3.73 24.28
C LEU A 464 19.77 3.82 24.79
N LEU A 465 20.01 4.37 25.98
CA LEU A 465 21.36 4.44 26.54
C LEU A 465 22.00 3.05 26.65
N ARG A 466 21.27 2.08 27.20
CA ARG A 466 21.75 0.70 27.31
C ARG A 466 22.03 0.09 25.94
N ALA A 467 21.20 0.38 24.94
CA ALA A 467 21.41 -0.10 23.56
C ALA A 467 22.68 0.50 22.94
N LEU A 468 22.98 1.77 23.21
CA LEU A 468 24.18 2.44 22.71
C LEU A 468 25.46 1.99 23.42
N GLU A 469 25.35 1.48 24.65
CA GLU A 469 26.46 0.90 25.43
C GLU A 469 26.60 -0.63 25.21
N ASP A 470 25.63 -1.28 24.56
CA ASP A 470 25.61 -2.73 24.32
C ASP A 470 26.33 -3.12 23.02
N LYS A 471 27.39 -3.93 23.13
CA LYS A 471 28.20 -4.37 21.99
C LYS A 471 27.41 -5.20 20.97
N ALA A 472 26.46 -6.02 21.42
CA ALA A 472 25.66 -6.81 20.50
C ALA A 472 24.74 -5.90 19.66
N THR A 473 24.09 -4.92 20.29
CA THR A 473 23.31 -3.89 19.57
C THR A 473 24.18 -3.06 18.62
N LEU A 474 25.36 -2.62 19.06
CA LEU A 474 26.30 -1.89 18.18
C LEU A 474 26.76 -2.73 16.98
N THR A 475 26.91 -4.04 17.17
CA THR A 475 27.24 -4.98 16.08
C THR A 475 26.16 -4.97 15.00
N GLU A 476 24.89 -5.03 15.38
CA GLU A 476 23.78 -4.94 14.44
C GLU A 476 23.71 -3.58 13.73
N LEU A 477 23.93 -2.48 14.45
CA LEU A 477 23.96 -1.14 13.86
C LEU A 477 25.09 -1.00 12.83
N CYS A 478 26.28 -1.54 13.12
CA CYS A 478 27.39 -1.57 12.18
C CYS A 478 27.04 -2.39 10.91
N ALA A 479 26.41 -3.55 11.05
CA ALA A 479 25.94 -4.35 9.91
C ALA A 479 24.94 -3.58 9.02
N MET A 480 23.99 -2.87 9.65
CA MET A 480 23.04 -1.99 8.95
C MET A 480 23.75 -0.88 8.15
N VAL A 481 24.76 -0.22 8.76
CA VAL A 481 25.56 0.83 8.09
C VAL A 481 26.31 0.30 6.87
N LEU A 482 26.96 -0.87 7.01
CA LEU A 482 27.68 -1.50 5.91
C LEU A 482 26.72 -1.86 4.78
N TYR A 483 25.60 -2.52 5.07
CA TYR A 483 24.61 -2.89 4.06
C TYR A 483 24.06 -1.66 3.32
N THR A 484 23.73 -0.60 4.06
CA THR A 484 23.20 0.64 3.48
C THR A 484 24.19 1.30 2.51
N ASN A 485 25.48 1.34 2.84
CA ASN A 485 26.51 1.92 1.96
C ASN A 485 26.90 1.01 0.80
N VAL A 486 26.84 -0.30 0.99
CA VAL A 486 27.26 -1.29 -0.02
C VAL A 486 26.15 -1.58 -1.03
N ILE A 487 24.89 -1.68 -0.61
CA ILE A 487 23.76 -2.08 -1.46
C ILE A 487 22.75 -0.94 -1.63
N SER A 488 22.13 -0.48 -0.52
CA SER A 488 20.94 0.36 -0.60
C SER A 488 21.21 1.71 -1.26
N HIS A 489 22.29 2.41 -0.90
CA HIS A 489 22.63 3.71 -1.49
C HIS A 489 22.96 3.61 -3.00
N PRO A 490 23.87 2.72 -3.44
CA PRO A 490 24.10 2.47 -4.86
C PRO A 490 22.82 2.13 -5.63
N TYR A 491 21.98 1.24 -5.09
CA TYR A 491 20.72 0.87 -5.72
C TYR A 491 19.76 2.06 -5.85
N MET A 492 19.53 2.78 -4.74
CA MET A 492 18.66 3.96 -4.70
C MET A 492 19.10 5.05 -5.69
N ARG A 493 20.42 5.21 -5.90
CA ARG A 493 20.99 6.17 -6.85
C ARG A 493 20.58 5.89 -8.28
N VAL A 494 20.52 4.62 -8.67
CA VAL A 494 20.09 4.21 -10.02
C VAL A 494 18.57 4.34 -10.16
N VAL A 495 17.80 3.77 -9.23
CA VAL A 495 16.34 3.71 -9.40
C VAL A 495 15.64 5.06 -9.22
N ARG A 496 16.25 6.03 -8.54
CA ARG A 496 15.76 7.42 -8.45
C ARG A 496 16.28 8.33 -9.56
N GLY A 497 16.96 7.79 -10.57
CA GLY A 497 17.37 8.54 -11.75
C GLY A 497 16.19 9.16 -12.51
N GLU A 498 16.46 10.19 -13.29
CA GLU A 498 15.46 10.81 -14.17
C GLU A 498 15.08 9.87 -15.32
N GLU A 499 13.78 9.81 -15.66
CA GLU A 499 13.24 9.06 -16.80
C GLU A 499 13.52 7.55 -16.81
N VAL A 500 13.85 6.97 -15.65
CA VAL A 500 14.08 5.53 -15.49
C VAL A 500 12.77 4.75 -15.65
N ASN A 501 12.76 3.86 -16.64
CA ASN A 501 11.69 2.88 -16.83
C ASN A 501 11.91 1.67 -15.92
N ALA A 502 10.91 1.29 -15.13
CA ALA A 502 11.01 0.13 -14.24
C ALA A 502 11.35 -1.16 -14.99
N LEU A 503 10.85 -1.30 -16.23
CA LEU A 503 10.97 -2.51 -17.02
C LEU A 503 12.38 -2.75 -17.57
N ASP A 504 13.24 -1.72 -17.56
CA ASP A 504 14.64 -1.81 -17.99
C ASP A 504 15.59 -2.18 -16.83
N LEU A 505 15.07 -2.37 -15.61
CA LEU A 505 15.87 -2.61 -14.39
C LEU A 505 16.17 -4.08 -14.09
N GLY A 506 15.72 -5.03 -14.91
CA GLY A 506 16.01 -6.46 -14.74
C GLY A 506 17.51 -6.76 -14.55
N PRO A 507 18.41 -6.22 -15.39
CA PRO A 507 19.85 -6.37 -15.21
C PRO A 507 20.37 -5.86 -13.86
N LEU A 508 19.85 -4.73 -13.38
CA LEU A 508 20.24 -4.17 -12.06
C LEU A 508 19.82 -5.11 -10.93
N HIS A 509 18.63 -5.70 -10.97
CA HIS A 509 18.20 -6.65 -9.92
C HIS A 509 19.03 -7.93 -9.94
N ALA A 510 19.41 -8.42 -11.13
CA ALA A 510 20.34 -9.55 -11.26
C ALA A 510 21.74 -9.21 -10.74
N GLU A 511 22.23 -8.00 -11.01
CA GLU A 511 23.51 -7.49 -10.50
C GLU A 511 23.52 -7.40 -8.98
N VAL A 512 22.47 -6.86 -8.35
CA VAL A 512 22.32 -6.82 -6.88
C VAL A 512 22.43 -8.21 -6.27
N GLN A 513 21.69 -9.18 -6.82
CA GLN A 513 21.72 -10.56 -6.33
C GLN A 513 23.11 -11.19 -6.49
N THR A 514 23.78 -10.93 -7.61
CA THR A 514 25.11 -11.46 -7.92
C THR A 514 26.16 -10.84 -7.01
N HIS A 515 26.09 -9.54 -6.77
CA HIS A 515 27.01 -8.81 -5.91
C HIS A 515 26.88 -9.24 -4.45
N ILE A 516 25.65 -9.42 -3.95
CA ILE A 516 25.45 -9.95 -2.60
C ILE A 516 26.04 -11.37 -2.46
N LYS A 517 25.83 -12.25 -3.45
CA LYS A 517 26.46 -13.59 -3.46
C LYS A 517 27.98 -13.50 -3.45
N LYS A 518 28.56 -12.62 -4.26
CA LYS A 518 30.00 -12.39 -4.30
C LYS A 518 30.58 -12.02 -2.92
N ILE A 519 29.91 -11.14 -2.17
CA ILE A 519 30.31 -10.78 -0.80
C ILE A 519 30.15 -11.95 0.18
N LEU A 520 29.12 -12.78 0.01
CA LEU A 520 28.91 -13.96 0.84
C LEU A 520 29.97 -15.04 0.58
N ASP A 521 30.38 -15.21 -0.68
CA ASP A 521 31.40 -16.17 -1.09
C ASP A 521 32.82 -15.71 -0.73
N ASP A 522 33.07 -14.40 -0.78
CA ASP A 522 34.34 -13.77 -0.41
C ASP A 522 34.13 -12.57 0.55
N PRO A 523 34.00 -12.82 1.87
CA PRO A 523 33.83 -11.76 2.87
C PRO A 523 35.00 -10.77 2.95
N ASP A 524 36.20 -11.13 2.46
CA ASP A 524 37.38 -10.27 2.50
C ASP A 524 37.22 -9.06 1.57
N LEU A 525 36.28 -9.10 0.62
CA LEU A 525 35.89 -7.94 -0.18
C LEU A 525 35.41 -6.77 0.69
N LEU A 526 34.83 -7.06 1.86
CA LEU A 526 34.29 -6.07 2.80
C LEU A 526 35.15 -5.93 4.07
N PHE A 527 35.74 -7.02 4.57
CA PHE A 527 36.46 -7.06 5.84
C PHE A 527 37.98 -7.26 5.71
N GLY A 528 38.49 -7.52 4.51
CA GLY A 528 39.91 -7.75 4.27
C GLY A 528 40.74 -6.47 4.33
N GLU A 529 42.07 -6.63 4.44
CA GLU A 529 43.00 -5.49 4.56
C GLU A 529 42.98 -4.54 3.35
N ASN A 530 42.63 -5.07 2.17
CA ASN A 530 42.50 -4.31 0.92
C ASN A 530 41.05 -3.95 0.58
N ALA A 531 40.10 -4.17 1.50
CA ALA A 531 38.69 -3.85 1.28
C ALA A 531 38.52 -2.35 0.99
N SER A 532 37.84 -2.04 -0.11
CA SER A 532 37.57 -0.67 -0.51
C SER A 532 36.18 -0.56 -1.13
N PHE A 533 35.73 0.67 -1.37
CA PHE A 533 34.48 0.90 -2.07
C PHE A 533 34.49 0.36 -3.50
N GLU A 534 35.65 0.27 -4.14
CA GLU A 534 35.77 -0.22 -5.52
C GLU A 534 35.38 -1.69 -5.62
N THR A 535 35.67 -2.48 -4.57
CA THR A 535 35.38 -3.92 -4.52
C THR A 535 34.08 -4.26 -3.81
N ALA A 536 33.71 -3.51 -2.77
CA ALA A 536 32.56 -3.83 -1.93
C ALA A 536 31.29 -3.06 -2.31
N ALA A 537 31.34 -1.82 -2.82
CA ALA A 537 30.13 -1.11 -3.23
C ALA A 537 29.53 -1.73 -4.50
N LEU A 538 28.20 -1.86 -4.56
CA LEU A 538 27.49 -2.39 -5.73
C LEU A 538 27.84 -1.62 -7.03
N ASP A 539 28.01 -0.30 -6.95
CA ASP A 539 28.32 0.54 -8.11
C ASP A 539 29.79 0.96 -8.18
N SER A 540 30.65 0.35 -7.35
CA SER A 540 32.08 0.66 -7.23
C SER A 540 32.41 2.14 -6.99
N LYS A 541 31.45 2.94 -6.50
CA LYS A 541 31.65 4.36 -6.16
C LYS A 541 31.90 4.53 -4.67
N GLU A 542 32.45 5.69 -4.30
CA GLU A 542 32.69 6.07 -2.91
C GLU A 542 31.45 5.90 -2.03
N TRP A 543 31.69 5.53 -0.78
CA TRP A 543 30.66 5.41 0.25
C TRP A 543 29.89 6.72 0.40
N GLU A 544 28.55 6.63 0.37
CA GLU A 544 27.68 7.79 0.60
C GLU A 544 27.97 8.42 1.97
N ASP A 545 28.29 7.59 2.97
CA ASP A 545 28.70 8.03 4.30
C ASP A 545 30.03 7.38 4.74
N ALA A 546 31.12 7.79 4.09
CA ALA A 546 32.47 7.31 4.42
C ALA A 546 32.84 7.47 5.90
N LYS A 547 32.33 8.50 6.59
CA LYS A 547 32.58 8.70 8.02
C LYS A 547 31.93 7.62 8.88
N ALA A 548 30.69 7.25 8.57
CA ALA A 548 30.01 6.16 9.26
C ALA A 548 30.71 4.82 9.01
N VAL A 549 31.11 4.54 7.76
CA VAL A 549 31.85 3.31 7.42
C VAL A 549 33.19 3.24 8.16
N ASN A 550 33.96 4.33 8.22
CA ASN A 550 35.21 4.36 8.98
C ASN A 550 34.97 4.11 10.47
N ALA A 551 33.93 4.72 11.05
CA ALA A 551 33.56 4.49 12.45
C ALA A 551 33.17 3.02 12.71
N VAL A 552 32.54 2.33 11.75
CA VAL A 552 32.29 0.88 11.85
C VAL A 552 33.61 0.11 11.95
N PHE A 553 34.59 0.40 11.10
CA PHE A 553 35.86 -0.31 11.10
C PHE A 553 36.72 0.00 12.33
N GLU A 554 36.65 1.21 12.88
CA GLU A 554 37.25 1.53 14.19
C GLU A 554 36.64 0.67 15.31
N LEU A 555 35.31 0.55 15.32
CA LEU A 555 34.57 -0.28 16.29
C LEU A 555 34.79 -1.78 16.10
N ALA A 556 35.04 -2.23 14.87
CA ALA A 556 35.16 -3.66 14.52
C ALA A 556 36.16 -4.41 15.41
N THR A 557 37.25 -3.75 15.82
CA THR A 557 38.26 -4.28 16.76
C THR A 557 37.69 -4.73 18.11
N SER A 558 36.53 -4.19 18.50
CA SER A 558 35.85 -4.46 19.76
C SER A 558 34.58 -5.31 19.62
N LEU A 559 34.20 -5.66 18.38
CA LEU A 559 32.96 -6.33 17.99
C LEU A 559 33.28 -7.69 17.30
N PRO A 560 33.56 -8.75 18.08
CA PRO A 560 34.10 -10.01 17.55
C PRO A 560 33.16 -10.75 16.59
N HIS A 561 31.87 -10.45 16.61
CA HIS A 561 30.86 -11.12 15.77
C HIS A 561 30.41 -10.27 14.58
N LEU A 562 31.03 -9.11 14.34
CA LEU A 562 30.60 -8.18 13.29
C LEU A 562 30.53 -8.82 11.90
N GLN A 563 31.55 -9.57 11.51
CA GLN A 563 31.56 -10.24 10.22
C GLN A 563 30.42 -11.26 10.10
N ALA A 564 30.25 -12.16 11.09
CA ALA A 564 29.21 -13.19 11.05
C ALA A 564 27.79 -12.60 10.98
N ILE A 565 27.52 -11.59 11.81
CA ILE A 565 26.23 -10.89 11.87
C ILE A 565 25.96 -10.09 10.59
N THR A 566 26.98 -9.45 10.02
CA THR A 566 26.86 -8.75 8.73
C THR A 566 26.55 -9.74 7.61
N LEU A 567 27.27 -10.87 7.53
CA LEU A 567 27.00 -11.88 6.51
C LEU A 567 25.59 -12.47 6.64
N ALA A 568 25.08 -12.65 7.86
CA ALA A 568 23.68 -13.04 8.08
C ALA A 568 22.70 -12.00 7.52
N PHE A 569 22.96 -10.71 7.73
CA PHE A 569 22.18 -9.64 7.11
C PHE A 569 22.16 -9.76 5.58
N PHE A 570 23.34 -9.96 4.96
CA PHE A 570 23.43 -10.13 3.51
C PHE A 570 22.68 -11.38 3.02
N ARG A 571 22.75 -12.52 3.74
CA ARG A 571 21.98 -13.74 3.42
C ARG A 571 20.46 -13.50 3.44
N GLY A 572 19.94 -12.90 4.51
CA GLY A 572 18.51 -12.59 4.62
C GLY A 572 18.04 -11.61 3.55
N SER A 573 18.89 -10.63 3.23
CA SER A 573 18.61 -9.67 2.16
C SER A 573 18.59 -10.33 0.77
N LEU A 574 19.50 -11.28 0.49
CA LEU A 574 19.56 -11.99 -0.79
C LEU A 574 18.29 -12.80 -1.05
N ALA A 575 17.85 -13.57 -0.05
CA ALA A 575 16.61 -14.35 -0.13
C ALA A 575 15.42 -13.44 -0.45
N THR A 576 15.43 -12.24 0.12
CA THR A 576 14.36 -11.26 -0.06
C THR A 576 14.43 -10.54 -1.41
N TRP A 577 15.62 -10.22 -1.90
CA TRP A 577 15.83 -9.70 -3.26
C TRP A 577 15.31 -10.68 -4.32
N ILE A 578 15.61 -11.98 -4.17
CA ILE A 578 15.10 -13.03 -5.07
C ILE A 578 13.56 -13.03 -5.08
N ARG A 579 12.93 -12.93 -3.91
CA ARG A 579 11.46 -12.93 -3.78
C ARG A 579 10.81 -11.67 -4.37
N PHE A 580 11.33 -10.49 -4.07
CA PHE A 580 10.73 -9.21 -4.46
C PHE A 580 11.17 -8.70 -5.83
N SER A 581 12.07 -9.39 -6.53
CA SER A 581 12.37 -9.13 -7.94
C SER A 581 11.96 -10.29 -8.85
N ALA A 582 11.06 -11.17 -8.39
CA ALA A 582 10.62 -12.34 -9.13
C ALA A 582 9.93 -11.99 -10.46
N GLU A 583 9.35 -10.80 -10.58
CA GLU A 583 8.74 -10.32 -11.84
C GLU A 583 9.78 -10.09 -12.96
N PHE A 584 11.07 -10.03 -12.63
CA PHE A 584 12.20 -9.90 -13.57
C PHE A 584 12.91 -11.25 -13.84
N ALA A 585 12.32 -12.38 -13.44
CA ALA A 585 12.92 -13.67 -13.67
C ALA A 585 13.11 -13.96 -15.18
N PRO A 586 14.19 -14.66 -15.59
CA PRO A 586 14.40 -15.05 -16.98
C PRO A 586 13.23 -15.83 -17.56
N GLY A 587 12.83 -15.53 -18.80
CA GLY A 587 11.63 -16.10 -19.44
C GLY A 587 10.30 -15.57 -18.89
N GLY A 588 10.32 -14.58 -18.00
CA GLY A 588 9.13 -13.86 -17.55
C GLY A 588 8.71 -12.77 -18.54
N LEU A 589 7.50 -12.22 -18.34
CA LEU A 589 6.92 -11.21 -19.24
C LEU A 589 7.81 -9.97 -19.42
N ILE A 590 8.51 -9.52 -18.37
CA ILE A 590 9.41 -8.36 -18.46
C ILE A 590 10.69 -8.69 -19.24
N ASP A 591 11.28 -9.87 -18.97
CA ASP A 591 12.52 -10.35 -19.61
C ASP A 591 12.31 -10.58 -21.12
N GLU A 592 11.18 -11.16 -21.49
CA GLU A 592 10.80 -11.41 -22.89
C GLU A 592 10.24 -10.18 -23.62
N ALA A 593 10.02 -9.06 -22.92
CA ALA A 593 9.45 -7.88 -23.55
C ALA A 593 10.41 -7.28 -24.58
N SER A 594 9.90 -6.88 -25.73
CA SER A 594 10.69 -6.09 -26.68
C SER A 594 10.93 -4.66 -26.17
N ALA A 595 11.86 -3.92 -26.78
CA ALA A 595 12.08 -2.52 -26.45
C ALA A 595 10.81 -1.67 -26.71
N GLU A 596 10.08 -2.01 -27.76
CA GLU A 596 8.80 -1.40 -28.10
C GLU A 596 7.72 -1.73 -27.06
N GLU A 597 7.61 -2.98 -26.61
CA GLU A 597 6.67 -3.38 -25.55
C GLU A 597 6.99 -2.66 -24.23
N ARG A 598 8.27 -2.56 -23.85
CA ARG A 598 8.71 -1.79 -22.68
C ARG A 598 8.42 -0.30 -22.80
N TYR A 599 8.51 0.28 -23.99
CA TYR A 599 8.13 1.68 -24.24
C TYR A 599 6.61 1.89 -24.16
N LEU A 600 5.82 0.97 -24.72
CA LEU A 600 4.36 0.99 -24.63
C LEU A 600 3.89 0.92 -23.18
N ALA A 601 4.51 0.02 -22.40
CA ALA A 601 4.27 -0.18 -20.97
C ALA A 601 5.23 0.62 -20.07
N TRP A 602 5.80 1.73 -20.55
CA TRP A 602 6.69 2.55 -19.71
C TRP A 602 6.00 2.93 -18.40
N MET A 603 6.70 2.72 -17.29
CA MET A 603 6.23 3.08 -15.94
C MET A 603 7.41 3.53 -15.08
N PRO A 604 7.19 4.42 -14.10
CA PRO A 604 8.26 4.85 -13.21
C PRO A 604 8.80 3.68 -12.38
N SER A 605 10.10 3.71 -12.09
CA SER A 605 10.78 2.78 -11.19
C SER A 605 10.29 2.86 -9.73
N THR A 606 9.73 3.99 -9.31
CA THR A 606 9.31 4.27 -7.93
C THR A 606 7.86 4.75 -7.84
N ASN A 607 7.24 4.48 -6.69
CA ASN A 607 5.88 4.94 -6.37
C ASN A 607 5.84 6.33 -5.72
N ASP A 608 6.94 7.09 -5.80
CA ASP A 608 7.14 8.35 -5.09
C ASP A 608 6.07 9.40 -5.42
N CYS A 609 5.49 9.35 -6.64
CA CYS A 609 4.42 10.26 -7.05
C CYS A 609 3.14 10.08 -6.23
N ASN A 610 2.76 8.83 -5.96
CA ASN A 610 1.58 8.48 -5.18
C ASN A 610 1.80 8.78 -3.69
N GLU A 611 2.87 8.27 -3.09
CA GLU A 611 3.23 8.53 -1.68
C GLU A 611 3.40 10.02 -1.40
N GLY A 612 4.03 10.72 -2.33
CA GLY A 612 4.21 12.16 -2.29
C GLY A 612 2.89 12.93 -2.36
N LEU A 613 1.90 12.44 -3.12
CA LEU A 613 0.56 13.06 -3.14
C LEU A 613 -0.18 12.86 -1.82
N LEU A 614 -0.17 11.63 -1.29
CA LEU A 614 -0.83 11.29 -0.04
C LEU A 614 -0.24 12.10 1.14
N SER A 615 1.10 12.23 1.15
CA SER A 615 1.82 13.09 2.09
C SER A 615 1.46 14.57 1.91
N HIS A 616 1.43 15.06 0.67
CA HIS A 616 1.03 16.44 0.36
C HIS A 616 -0.42 16.73 0.81
N TYR A 617 -1.34 15.78 0.63
CA TYR A 617 -2.71 15.90 1.10
C TYR A 617 -2.78 16.04 2.63
N ARG A 618 -2.11 15.14 3.36
CA ARG A 618 -2.06 15.16 4.83
C ARG A 618 -1.55 16.51 5.36
N VAL A 619 -0.43 17.02 4.83
CA VAL A 619 0.14 18.31 5.22
C VAL A 619 -0.82 19.47 4.87
N THR A 620 -1.41 19.42 3.67
CA THR A 620 -2.32 20.48 3.22
C THR A 620 -3.56 20.59 4.10
N VAL A 621 -4.20 19.47 4.44
CA VAL A 621 -5.40 19.46 5.29
C VAL A 621 -5.08 19.82 6.74
N ARG A 622 -3.87 19.49 7.24
CA ARG A 622 -3.40 19.98 8.55
C ARG A 622 -3.37 21.52 8.59
N ASN A 623 -2.85 22.15 7.53
CA ASN A 623 -2.74 23.61 7.43
C ASN A 623 -4.04 24.31 6.98
N LYS A 624 -4.91 23.60 6.26
CA LYS A 624 -6.16 24.10 5.67
C LYS A 624 -7.31 23.12 5.97
N PRO A 625 -7.77 23.01 7.22
CA PRO A 625 -8.74 21.98 7.63
C PRO A 625 -10.12 22.12 7.00
N THR A 626 -10.45 23.30 6.47
CA THR A 626 -11.72 23.54 5.74
C THR A 626 -11.60 23.31 4.23
N LEU A 627 -10.45 22.84 3.75
CA LEU A 627 -10.25 22.52 2.34
C LEU A 627 -11.05 21.27 1.99
N THR A 628 -11.90 21.35 0.96
CA THR A 628 -12.63 20.17 0.47
C THR A 628 -11.73 19.31 -0.41
N LEU A 629 -12.02 18.00 -0.51
CA LEU A 629 -11.22 17.08 -1.33
C LEU A 629 -11.23 17.50 -2.80
N HIS A 630 -12.39 17.90 -3.34
CA HIS A 630 -12.49 18.40 -4.72
C HIS A 630 -11.64 19.65 -4.97
N GLN A 631 -11.51 20.55 -3.99
CA GLN A 631 -10.65 21.72 -4.12
C GLN A 631 -9.17 21.35 -4.03
N PHE A 632 -8.82 20.36 -3.21
CA PHE A 632 -7.47 19.80 -3.19
C PHE A 632 -7.12 19.19 -4.55
N ASN A 633 -7.96 18.29 -5.07
CA ASN A 633 -7.77 17.68 -6.40
C ASN A 633 -7.61 18.73 -7.49
N ALA A 634 -8.47 19.75 -7.52
CA ALA A 634 -8.36 20.81 -8.50
C ALA A 634 -7.03 21.58 -8.43
N GLN A 635 -6.44 21.76 -7.24
CA GLN A 635 -5.13 22.40 -7.08
C GLN A 635 -4.00 21.45 -7.47
N ALA A 636 -4.05 20.21 -6.96
CA ALA A 636 -3.01 19.21 -7.15
C ALA A 636 -2.91 18.81 -8.63
N MET A 637 -4.04 18.50 -9.29
CA MET A 637 -4.07 18.13 -10.70
C MET A 637 -3.60 19.28 -11.58
N TYR A 638 -4.11 20.49 -11.37
CA TYR A 638 -3.72 21.66 -12.17
C TYR A 638 -2.21 21.92 -12.12
N SER A 639 -1.59 21.73 -10.95
CA SER A 639 -0.16 21.93 -10.76
C SER A 639 0.68 20.76 -11.27
N ARG A 640 0.31 19.51 -10.95
CA ARG A 640 1.12 18.32 -11.27
C ARG A 640 0.98 17.90 -12.74
N ASN A 641 -0.14 18.20 -13.38
CA ASN A 641 -0.38 17.84 -14.77
C ASN A 641 0.08 18.91 -15.76
N ASP A 642 0.68 19.99 -15.27
CA ASP A 642 1.04 21.16 -16.09
C ASP A 642 -0.14 21.68 -16.95
N THR A 643 -1.32 21.75 -16.33
CA THR A 643 -2.57 22.02 -17.06
C THR A 643 -2.60 23.43 -17.64
N LEU A 644 -1.81 24.38 -17.11
CA LEU A 644 -1.75 25.72 -17.68
C LEU A 644 -1.18 25.71 -19.10
N SER A 645 -0.09 24.98 -19.35
CA SER A 645 0.54 24.87 -20.66
C SER A 645 -0.41 24.20 -21.66
N PHE A 646 -1.09 23.12 -21.24
CA PHE A 646 -2.17 22.49 -22.02
C PHE A 646 -3.28 23.49 -22.40
N MET A 647 -3.77 24.27 -21.43
CA MET A 647 -4.79 25.29 -21.69
C MET A 647 -4.28 26.37 -22.66
N ASN A 648 -3.05 26.83 -22.50
CA ASN A 648 -2.46 27.85 -23.38
C ASN A 648 -2.28 27.34 -24.81
N ALA A 649 -2.04 26.04 -24.99
CA ALA A 649 -1.84 25.41 -26.29
C ALA A 649 -3.16 25.06 -27.00
N LEU A 650 -4.21 24.71 -26.26
CA LEU A 650 -5.39 24.07 -26.87
C LEU A 650 -6.72 24.78 -26.58
N PHE A 651 -6.84 25.61 -25.55
CA PHE A 651 -8.13 26.22 -25.22
C PHE A 651 -8.42 27.45 -26.06
N GLU A 652 -9.68 27.54 -26.46
CA GLU A 652 -10.27 28.75 -27.01
C GLU A 652 -11.18 29.43 -25.98
N ASP A 653 -11.74 30.57 -26.36
CA ASP A 653 -12.65 31.33 -25.50
C ASP A 653 -13.87 30.50 -25.06
N GLU A 654 -14.42 29.65 -25.92
CA GLU A 654 -15.57 28.80 -25.58
C GLU A 654 -15.22 27.77 -24.50
N ASP A 655 -14.03 27.17 -24.58
CA ASP A 655 -13.53 26.21 -23.58
C ASP A 655 -13.38 26.87 -22.20
N HIS A 656 -12.85 28.10 -22.18
CA HIS A 656 -12.77 28.88 -20.95
C HIS A 656 -14.14 29.19 -20.35
N HIS A 657 -15.15 29.51 -21.18
CA HIS A 657 -16.52 29.73 -20.68
C HIS A 657 -17.15 28.43 -20.15
N TYR A 658 -16.88 27.30 -20.81
CA TYR A 658 -17.36 25.99 -20.38
C TYR A 658 -16.83 25.61 -19.00
N ILE A 659 -15.50 25.66 -18.78
CA ILE A 659 -14.93 25.33 -17.46
C ILE A 659 -15.46 26.27 -16.36
N MET A 660 -15.73 27.55 -16.69
CA MET A 660 -16.33 28.51 -15.76
C MET A 660 -17.77 28.12 -15.38
N LYS A 661 -18.55 27.59 -16.33
CA LYS A 661 -19.90 27.08 -16.09
C LYS A 661 -19.85 25.84 -15.20
N VAL A 662 -19.10 24.82 -15.60
CA VAL A 662 -18.98 23.55 -14.86
C VAL A 662 -18.45 23.78 -13.44
N ALA A 663 -17.44 24.63 -13.26
CA ALA A 663 -16.92 24.95 -11.94
C ALA A 663 -17.95 25.63 -11.02
N ARG A 664 -18.91 26.40 -11.57
CA ARG A 664 -20.00 26.98 -10.78
C ARG A 664 -21.01 25.91 -10.38
N GLU A 665 -21.32 24.98 -11.27
CA GLU A 665 -22.20 23.84 -10.98
C GLU A 665 -21.60 22.98 -9.86
N TRP A 666 -20.31 22.64 -9.95
CA TRP A 666 -19.57 21.91 -8.90
C TRP A 666 -19.49 22.65 -7.57
N ASP A 667 -19.30 23.97 -7.59
CA ASP A 667 -19.31 24.83 -6.38
C ASP A 667 -20.69 24.80 -5.69
N SER A 668 -21.79 24.65 -6.44
CA SER A 668 -23.16 24.63 -5.93
C SER A 668 -23.75 23.26 -5.63
N SER A 669 -23.16 22.16 -6.12
CA SER A 669 -23.76 20.82 -6.07
C SER A 669 -23.61 20.09 -4.75
N GLY A 670 -22.87 20.64 -3.79
CA GLY A 670 -22.73 20.05 -2.45
C GLY A 670 -21.98 18.72 -2.41
N LEU A 671 -21.10 18.45 -3.39
CA LEU A 671 -20.37 17.17 -3.53
C LEU A 671 -19.69 16.71 -2.23
N GLU A 672 -19.07 17.63 -1.50
CA GLU A 672 -18.40 17.33 -0.23
C GLU A 672 -19.39 16.88 0.86
N ALA A 673 -20.61 17.43 0.88
CA ALA A 673 -21.65 17.01 1.81
C ALA A 673 -22.18 15.62 1.44
N LYS A 674 -22.37 15.34 0.14
CA LYS A 674 -22.76 14.02 -0.38
C LYS A 674 -21.73 12.95 0.00
N ARG A 675 -20.44 13.20 -0.25
CA ARG A 675 -19.33 12.31 0.14
C ARG A 675 -19.32 11.99 1.64
N ARG A 676 -19.52 13.00 2.49
CA ARG A 676 -19.59 12.81 3.95
C ARG A 676 -20.80 11.95 4.36
N ALA A 677 -21.94 12.12 3.69
CA ALA A 677 -23.12 11.30 3.95
C ALA A 677 -22.88 9.83 3.57
N GLU A 678 -22.24 9.57 2.43
CA GLU A 678 -21.85 8.23 1.98
C GLU A 678 -20.90 7.56 2.97
N GLN A 679 -19.88 8.27 3.45
CA GLN A 679 -18.95 7.76 4.48
C GLN A 679 -19.67 7.40 5.79
N VAL A 680 -20.63 8.22 6.23
CA VAL A 680 -21.42 7.92 7.44
C VAL A 680 -22.31 6.71 7.22
N ALA A 681 -22.96 6.60 6.06
CA ALA A 681 -23.81 5.46 5.72
C ALA A 681 -23.02 4.16 5.69
N PHE A 682 -21.85 4.15 5.03
CA PHE A 682 -20.96 3.00 4.99
C PHE A 682 -20.49 2.59 6.40
N ARG A 683 -20.06 3.55 7.22
CA ARG A 683 -19.64 3.26 8.59
C ARG A 683 -20.76 2.67 9.45
N ARG A 684 -22.02 3.08 9.24
CA ARG A 684 -23.17 2.47 9.93
C ARG A 684 -23.35 1.01 9.53
N ARG A 685 -23.27 0.68 8.23
CA ARG A 685 -23.33 -0.70 7.74
C ARG A 685 -22.21 -1.56 8.32
N LEU A 686 -20.98 -1.04 8.38
CA LEU A 686 -19.84 -1.76 8.96
C LEU A 686 -20.05 -2.06 10.45
N VAL A 687 -20.59 -1.09 11.20
CA VAL A 687 -20.93 -1.29 12.62
C VAL A 687 -22.01 -2.34 12.80
N GLU A 688 -23.05 -2.34 11.98
CA GLU A 688 -24.12 -3.35 12.00
C GLU A 688 -23.58 -4.75 11.66
N MET A 689 -22.76 -4.86 10.62
CA MET A 689 -22.11 -6.11 10.24
C MET A 689 -21.22 -6.65 11.35
N ASN A 690 -20.38 -5.80 11.96
CA ASN A 690 -19.49 -6.22 13.05
C ASN A 690 -20.27 -6.65 14.29
N LYS A 691 -21.37 -5.97 14.62
CA LYS A 691 -22.28 -6.39 15.70
C LYS A 691 -22.89 -7.76 15.40
N ALA A 692 -23.34 -8.00 14.17
CA ALA A 692 -23.88 -9.28 13.76
C ALA A 692 -22.82 -10.41 13.80
N LYS A 693 -21.58 -10.13 13.36
CA LYS A 693 -20.44 -11.06 13.47
C LYS A 693 -20.12 -11.37 14.94
N GLU A 694 -20.10 -10.35 15.81
CA GLU A 694 -19.86 -10.53 17.23
C GLU A 694 -20.97 -11.34 17.90
N GLU A 695 -22.23 -11.06 17.59
CA GLU A 695 -23.39 -11.82 18.07
C GLU A 695 -23.35 -13.27 17.58
N ALA A 696 -23.01 -13.50 16.30
CA ALA A 696 -22.82 -14.84 15.76
C ALA A 696 -21.66 -15.58 16.46
N LYS A 697 -20.54 -14.91 16.74
CA LYS A 697 -19.42 -15.48 17.49
C LYS A 697 -19.81 -15.82 18.93
N ARG A 698 -20.53 -14.93 19.62
CA ARG A 698 -21.08 -15.16 20.96
C ARG A 698 -22.04 -16.35 20.96
N ARG A 699 -22.96 -16.43 19.98
CA ARG A 699 -23.86 -17.57 19.82
C ARG A 699 -23.11 -18.88 19.59
N LYS A 700 -22.15 -18.92 18.66
CA LYS A 700 -21.28 -20.09 18.43
C LYS A 700 -20.55 -20.51 19.72
N ALA A 701 -20.02 -19.55 20.49
CA ALA A 701 -19.34 -19.81 21.75
C ALA A 701 -20.29 -20.36 22.84
N ILE A 702 -21.51 -19.83 22.96
CA ILE A 702 -22.53 -20.33 23.89
C ILE A 702 -22.97 -21.75 23.49
N GLU A 703 -23.24 -21.99 22.21
CA GLU A 703 -23.61 -23.32 21.69
C GLU A 703 -22.49 -24.35 21.93
N LEU A 704 -21.24 -23.96 21.71
CA LEU A 704 -20.07 -24.82 22.00
C LEU A 704 -19.94 -25.09 23.50
N ARG A 705 -20.09 -24.07 24.36
CA ARG A 705 -20.05 -24.21 25.81
C ARG A 705 -21.14 -25.15 26.33
N GLU A 706 -22.37 -25.02 25.82
CA GLU A 706 -23.48 -25.91 26.16
C GLU A 706 -23.21 -27.36 25.69
N LYS A 707 -22.64 -27.55 24.49
CA LYS A 707 -22.22 -28.87 24.01
C LYS A 707 -21.16 -29.48 24.93
N LEU A 708 -20.11 -28.74 25.27
CA LEU A 708 -19.01 -29.21 26.14
C LEU A 708 -19.46 -29.50 27.58
N ARG A 709 -20.37 -28.69 28.14
CA ARG A 709 -20.96 -28.90 29.47
C ARG A 709 -21.73 -30.23 29.54
N LYS A 710 -22.40 -30.61 28.45
CA LYS A 710 -23.20 -31.85 28.36
C LYS A 710 -22.36 -33.11 28.16
N ILE A 711 -21.06 -33.00 27.87
CA ILE A 711 -20.19 -34.17 27.74
C ILE A 711 -20.02 -34.83 29.11
N PRO A 712 -20.49 -36.08 29.29
CA PRO A 712 -20.28 -36.81 30.53
C PRO A 712 -18.80 -37.17 30.67
N LEU A 713 -18.26 -37.04 31.88
CA LEU A 713 -16.87 -37.39 32.18
C LEU A 713 -16.79 -38.81 32.77
N ILE A 714 -15.66 -39.49 32.59
CA ILE A 714 -15.35 -40.72 33.34
C ILE A 714 -15.40 -40.46 34.85
N ARG A 715 -15.84 -41.46 35.62
CA ARG A 715 -15.93 -41.38 37.10
C ARG A 715 -14.63 -41.83 37.75
N SER A 716 -13.91 -42.76 37.11
CA SER A 716 -12.63 -43.27 37.56
C SER A 716 -11.77 -43.71 36.39
N LEU A 717 -10.45 -43.79 36.60
CA LEU A 717 -9.52 -44.33 35.59
C LEU A 717 -9.80 -45.79 35.24
N ALA A 718 -10.41 -46.57 36.14
CA ALA A 718 -10.78 -47.96 35.91
C ALA A 718 -11.83 -48.12 34.79
N GLU A 719 -12.60 -47.07 34.45
CA GLU A 719 -13.54 -47.11 33.32
C GLU A 719 -12.83 -47.30 31.97
N LEU A 720 -11.58 -46.85 31.86
CA LEU A 720 -10.77 -46.95 30.65
C LEU A 720 -10.35 -48.40 30.33
N ASP A 721 -10.41 -49.29 31.33
CA ASP A 721 -10.09 -50.71 31.19
C ASP A 721 -11.35 -51.56 30.91
N SER A 722 -12.52 -50.91 30.78
CA SER A 722 -13.84 -51.51 30.55
C SER A 722 -14.51 -50.96 29.29
N VAL A 723 -15.64 -51.55 28.88
CA VAL A 723 -16.45 -51.01 27.77
C VAL A 723 -17.01 -49.64 28.16
N PRO A 724 -16.87 -48.59 27.31
CA PRO A 724 -17.38 -47.26 27.64
C PRO A 724 -18.89 -47.29 27.88
N ARG A 725 -19.35 -46.53 28.89
CA ARG A 725 -20.78 -46.37 29.19
C ARG A 725 -21.51 -45.81 27.97
N ALA A 726 -22.79 -46.17 27.80
CA ALA A 726 -23.62 -45.68 26.69
C ALA A 726 -23.64 -44.14 26.57
N GLU A 727 -23.55 -43.43 27.71
CA GLU A 727 -23.46 -41.97 27.79
C GLU A 727 -22.15 -41.40 27.20
N LEU A 728 -21.04 -42.16 27.27
CA LEU A 728 -19.71 -41.78 26.78
C LEU A 728 -19.50 -42.19 25.31
N ASP A 729 -20.33 -43.10 24.80
CA ASP A 729 -20.26 -43.66 23.45
C ASP A 729 -21.59 -43.43 22.69
N PRO A 730 -21.88 -42.19 22.30
CA PRO A 730 -23.13 -41.83 21.63
C PRO A 730 -23.30 -42.52 20.26
N LYS A 731 -22.24 -43.11 19.69
CA LYS A 731 -22.27 -43.85 18.43
C LYS A 731 -22.41 -45.38 18.61
N GLY A 732 -22.48 -45.87 19.85
CA GLY A 732 -22.70 -47.29 20.15
C GLY A 732 -21.58 -48.23 19.68
N SER A 733 -20.35 -47.71 19.55
CA SER A 733 -19.18 -48.47 19.11
C SER A 733 -18.70 -49.57 20.06
N ARG A 734 -19.12 -49.52 21.33
CA ARG A 734 -18.74 -50.43 22.44
C ARG A 734 -17.23 -50.53 22.64
N LYS A 735 -16.46 -49.53 22.19
CA LYS A 735 -15.00 -49.47 22.30
C LYS A 735 -14.55 -48.04 22.52
N TRP A 736 -13.46 -47.86 23.26
CA TRP A 736 -12.83 -46.55 23.37
C TRP A 736 -12.19 -46.15 22.04
N THR A 737 -12.87 -45.30 21.29
CA THR A 737 -12.39 -44.77 20.01
C THR A 737 -11.62 -43.46 20.20
N GLY A 738 -10.80 -43.09 19.21
CA GLY A 738 -10.13 -41.78 19.19
C GLY A 738 -11.09 -40.60 19.40
N HIS A 739 -12.33 -40.72 18.91
CA HIS A 739 -13.38 -39.73 19.09
C HIS A 739 -13.85 -39.62 20.55
N ILE A 740 -14.04 -40.74 21.24
CA ILE A 740 -14.42 -40.75 22.66
C ILE A 740 -13.31 -40.15 23.53
N TYR A 741 -12.05 -40.46 23.24
CA TYR A 741 -10.92 -39.84 23.92
C TYR A 741 -10.85 -38.32 23.69
N ASP A 742 -11.09 -37.85 22.48
CA ASP A 742 -11.14 -36.42 22.18
C ASP A 742 -12.25 -35.70 22.97
N LEU A 743 -13.45 -36.30 23.07
CA LEU A 743 -14.55 -35.75 23.86
C LEU A 743 -14.19 -35.65 25.35
N GLN A 744 -13.52 -36.66 25.92
CA GLN A 744 -13.09 -36.61 27.32
C GLN A 744 -11.99 -35.57 27.56
N LEU A 745 -11.02 -35.45 26.64
CA LEU A 745 -9.98 -34.43 26.71
C LEU A 745 -10.57 -33.03 26.56
N GLU A 746 -11.53 -32.82 25.65
CA GLU A 746 -12.24 -31.54 25.50
C GLU A 746 -13.06 -31.20 26.76
N ALA A 747 -13.71 -32.18 27.37
CA ALA A 747 -14.43 -32.01 28.64
C ALA A 747 -13.50 -31.65 29.82
N LEU A 748 -12.26 -32.16 29.84
CA LEU A 748 -11.25 -31.79 30.83
C LEU A 748 -10.69 -30.39 30.59
N ARG A 749 -10.40 -30.02 29.33
CA ARG A 749 -9.99 -28.65 28.97
C ARG A 749 -11.05 -27.64 29.37
N PHE A 750 -12.33 -27.94 29.11
CA PHE A 750 -13.46 -27.10 29.52
C PHE A 750 -13.53 -26.87 31.04
N ARG A 751 -13.05 -27.82 31.84
CA ARG A 751 -12.98 -27.72 33.31
C ARG A 751 -11.68 -27.08 33.80
N SER A 752 -10.93 -26.43 32.92
CA SER A 752 -9.66 -25.73 33.21
C SER A 752 -8.53 -26.66 33.65
N VAL A 753 -8.50 -27.89 33.15
CA VAL A 753 -7.42 -28.84 33.42
C VAL A 753 -6.29 -28.63 32.40
N PRO A 754 -5.03 -28.39 32.84
CA PRO A 754 -3.92 -28.15 31.93
C PRO A 754 -3.49 -29.46 31.26
N ILE A 755 -3.89 -29.64 30.00
CA ILE A 755 -3.55 -30.82 29.19
C ILE A 755 -3.12 -30.41 27.76
N PRO A 756 -2.32 -31.22 27.04
CA PRO A 756 -1.83 -30.88 25.70
C PRO A 756 -2.94 -30.51 24.71
N LYS A 757 -2.63 -29.66 23.72
CA LYS A 757 -3.59 -29.22 22.69
C LYS A 757 -3.97 -30.37 21.76
N LYS A 758 -5.16 -30.30 21.14
CA LYS A 758 -5.69 -31.38 20.27
C LYS A 758 -4.77 -31.69 19.07
N ASN A 759 -4.14 -30.67 18.49
CA ASN A 759 -3.19 -30.82 17.37
C ASN A 759 -1.87 -31.53 17.76
N GLN A 760 -1.55 -31.60 19.05
CA GLN A 760 -0.37 -32.30 19.58
C GLN A 760 -0.63 -33.79 19.87
N LEU A 761 -1.90 -34.22 19.88
CA LEU A 761 -2.30 -35.59 20.20
C LEU A 761 -2.93 -36.24 18.96
N LYS A 762 -2.10 -36.78 18.07
CA LYS A 762 -2.56 -37.33 16.78
C LYS A 762 -2.93 -38.81 16.88
N ARG A 763 -2.24 -39.58 17.72
CA ARG A 763 -2.43 -41.04 17.83
C ARG A 763 -3.30 -41.42 19.03
N VAL A 764 -4.07 -42.50 18.89
CA VAL A 764 -4.96 -43.01 19.96
C VAL A 764 -4.23 -43.32 21.27
N PRO A 765 -3.03 -43.95 21.27
CA PRO A 765 -2.28 -44.19 22.51
C PRO A 765 -1.86 -42.89 23.24
N GLU A 766 -1.46 -41.86 22.49
CA GLU A 766 -1.09 -40.54 23.04
C GLU A 766 -2.30 -39.88 23.72
N LYS A 767 -3.48 -39.95 23.09
CA LYS A 767 -4.74 -39.45 23.66
C LYS A 767 -5.13 -40.17 24.94
N LEU A 768 -4.97 -41.49 25.00
CA LEU A 768 -5.23 -42.28 26.20
C LEU A 768 -4.28 -41.90 27.34
N GLN A 769 -2.98 -41.76 27.05
CA GLN A 769 -1.99 -41.35 28.05
C GLN A 769 -2.27 -39.93 28.58
N ALA A 770 -2.57 -39.00 27.68
CA ALA A 770 -2.96 -37.64 28.03
C ALA A 770 -4.25 -37.60 28.85
N LEU A 771 -5.24 -38.46 28.55
CA LEU A 771 -6.47 -38.56 29.32
C LEU A 771 -6.23 -39.11 30.72
N ARG A 772 -5.39 -40.14 30.87
CA ARG A 772 -5.02 -40.68 32.20
C ARG A 772 -4.32 -39.61 33.05
N ALA A 773 -3.29 -38.97 32.50
CA ALA A 773 -2.55 -37.91 33.20
C ALA A 773 -3.45 -36.71 33.54
N GLY A 774 -4.26 -36.26 32.57
CA GLY A 774 -5.19 -35.14 32.73
C GLY A 774 -6.28 -35.41 33.76
N PHE A 775 -6.87 -36.61 33.76
CA PHE A 775 -7.92 -36.97 34.71
C PHE A 775 -7.36 -37.15 36.13
N THR A 776 -6.15 -37.72 36.30
CA THR A 776 -5.46 -37.74 37.60
C THR A 776 -5.26 -36.31 38.11
N LYS A 777 -4.72 -35.43 37.27
CA LYS A 777 -4.49 -34.04 37.66
C LYS A 777 -5.76 -33.30 38.02
N TYR A 778 -6.85 -33.56 37.30
CA TYR A 778 -8.17 -33.03 37.61
C TYR A 778 -8.66 -33.44 39.00
N LEU A 779 -8.53 -34.72 39.37
CA LEU A 779 -8.91 -35.20 40.70
C LEU A 779 -8.05 -34.59 41.82
N GLU A 780 -6.73 -34.47 41.61
CA GLU A 780 -5.82 -33.77 42.53
C GLU A 780 -6.27 -32.32 42.76
N LEU A 781 -6.53 -31.59 41.67
CA LEU A 781 -6.96 -30.19 41.74
C LEU A 781 -8.31 -30.04 42.46
N LEU A 782 -9.27 -30.94 42.23
CA LEU A 782 -10.53 -30.94 42.96
C LEU A 782 -10.32 -31.16 44.46
N GLN A 783 -9.43 -32.08 44.84
CA GLN A 783 -9.09 -32.36 46.23
C GLN A 783 -8.41 -31.17 46.90
N GLU A 784 -7.45 -30.53 46.22
CA GLU A 784 -6.78 -29.30 46.69
C GLU A 784 -7.78 -28.15 46.93
N MET A 785 -8.85 -28.10 46.13
CA MET A 785 -9.90 -27.07 46.23
C MET A 785 -11.07 -27.45 47.16
N GLY A 786 -11.07 -28.64 47.77
CA GLY A 786 -12.18 -29.13 48.58
C GLY A 786 -13.49 -29.37 47.80
N ARG A 787 -13.40 -29.60 46.49
CA ARG A 787 -14.53 -29.85 45.59
C ARG A 787 -14.68 -31.34 45.31
N ILE A 788 -15.91 -31.78 45.03
CA ILE A 788 -16.21 -33.17 44.69
C ILE A 788 -16.45 -33.33 43.19
N TRP A 789 -16.11 -34.49 42.64
CA TRP A 789 -16.44 -34.83 41.26
C TRP A 789 -17.97 -34.80 41.05
N PRO A 790 -18.50 -34.29 39.91
CA PRO A 790 -17.81 -33.76 38.72
C PRO A 790 -17.76 -32.21 38.66
N SER A 791 -17.32 -31.54 39.73
CA SER A 791 -17.24 -30.07 39.77
C SER A 791 -16.18 -29.48 38.82
N SER A 792 -16.28 -28.19 38.48
CA SER A 792 -15.25 -27.51 37.70
C SER A 792 -14.04 -27.18 38.58
N VAL A 793 -12.85 -27.07 37.97
CA VAL A 793 -11.64 -26.53 38.61
C VAL A 793 -11.53 -25.00 38.41
N GLY A 794 -12.28 -24.45 37.44
CA GLY A 794 -12.36 -23.02 37.15
C GLY A 794 -13.42 -22.25 37.93
N ILE A 795 -13.55 -20.95 37.66
CA ILE A 795 -14.49 -20.01 38.31
C ILE A 795 -15.94 -20.34 37.89
N GLU A 796 -16.79 -20.71 38.83
CA GLU A 796 -18.21 -21.07 38.59
C GLU A 796 -19.16 -19.85 38.46
N ASN A 797 -18.66 -18.62 38.47
CA ASN A 797 -19.45 -17.40 38.29
C ASN A 797 -18.80 -16.43 37.30
N LEU A 798 -18.88 -16.73 36.01
CA LEU A 798 -18.89 -15.68 34.99
C LEU A 798 -20.32 -15.68 34.47
N ALA A 799 -21.04 -14.57 34.70
CA ALA A 799 -22.35 -14.36 34.13
C ALA A 799 -22.32 -14.60 32.63
N GLN A 800 -23.48 -14.85 32.02
CA GLN A 800 -23.59 -15.01 30.56
C GLN A 800 -22.94 -13.85 29.77
N ASP A 801 -22.78 -12.69 30.43
CA ASP A 801 -22.18 -11.46 29.93
C ASP A 801 -20.65 -11.31 30.13
N ASP A 802 -20.01 -12.14 30.98
CA ASP A 802 -18.58 -12.01 31.35
C ASP A 802 -17.66 -13.06 30.72
N LEU A 803 -18.13 -13.76 29.68
CA LEU A 803 -17.30 -14.71 28.95
C LEU A 803 -16.21 -13.95 28.17
N PRO A 804 -14.91 -14.14 28.49
CA PRO A 804 -13.85 -13.65 27.62
C PRO A 804 -14.05 -14.34 26.27
N VAL A 805 -14.10 -13.54 25.20
CA VAL A 805 -14.00 -14.05 23.84
C VAL A 805 -12.56 -14.54 23.66
N GLU A 806 -12.24 -15.71 24.19
CA GLU A 806 -10.97 -16.38 23.91
C GLU A 806 -10.95 -16.70 22.42
N ALA A 807 -10.12 -15.94 21.71
CA ALA A 807 -9.80 -16.15 20.32
C ALA A 807 -8.84 -17.35 20.23
N GLU A 808 -9.37 -18.57 20.31
CA GLU A 808 -8.69 -19.73 19.77
C GLU A 808 -9.69 -20.56 18.95
N TRP A 809 -9.15 -21.20 17.91
CA TRP A 809 -9.80 -21.98 16.84
C TRP A 809 -10.08 -21.21 15.54
N HIS A 810 -9.05 -21.28 14.70
CA HIS A 810 -8.97 -21.02 13.26
C HIS A 810 -10.19 -21.59 12.50
N GLU A 811 -11.08 -20.71 12.07
CA GLU A 811 -11.50 -20.71 10.67
C GLU A 811 -10.52 -19.74 10.00
N GLU A 812 -9.58 -20.29 9.22
CA GLU A 812 -8.79 -19.52 8.24
C GLU A 812 -9.79 -18.89 7.26
N GLU A 813 -10.27 -17.70 7.58
CA GLU A 813 -10.53 -16.69 6.57
C GLU A 813 -9.27 -15.84 6.50
N ASP A 814 -8.50 -16.07 5.45
CA ASP A 814 -7.39 -15.24 5.00
C ASP A 814 -7.84 -13.78 4.86
N MET A 815 -7.79 -13.03 5.96
CA MET A 815 -7.39 -11.64 5.88
C MET A 815 -5.89 -11.65 6.07
N GLU A 816 -5.20 -11.74 4.93
CA GLU A 816 -3.77 -11.55 4.78
C GLU A 816 -3.29 -10.45 5.73
N VAL A 817 -2.63 -10.91 6.78
CA VAL A 817 -1.72 -10.08 7.56
C VAL A 817 -0.59 -9.76 6.59
N GLU A 818 -0.43 -8.48 6.29
CA GLU A 818 0.70 -7.93 5.53
C GLU A 818 2.03 -8.50 6.09
N GLU A 819 2.62 -9.44 5.34
CA GLU A 819 4.01 -9.91 5.48
C GLU A 819 4.82 -9.59 4.22
#